data_AF-A0A846DVD9-F1
#
_entry.id   AF-A0A846DVD9-F1
#
_cell.length_a   1.000
_cell.length_b   1.000
_cell.length_c   1.000
_cell.angle_alpha   90.00
_cell.angle_beta   90.00
_cell.angle_gamma   90.00
#
_symmetry.space_group_name_H-M   'P 1'
#
loop_
_entity.id
_entity.type
_entity.pdbx_description
1 polymer ?
#
loop_
_entity_poly.entity_id
_entity_poly.type
_entity_poly.pdbx_seq_one_letter_code
_entity_poly.pdbx_strand_id
1 'polypeptide(L)'
;MLGNSQEACLHQLFEFQVQRSPDAIAAVYQKQSLTYQELNDRANSLAHRLKQLGVGPEVLVAICVERSLTMVIGLLAILKAGGAYVPLDPSYPPDRLAYMLEHSQTPVLLTQKALLPSLPEHTAQVICLDTDLDSTPAENPQSDVTPDNLAYVIYTSGSTGKPKGVAIAHRGAVNTLLDINQRFSVTRSDRVLAVSSFSFDLSVYDIFGLLAVGGTVVIPSASASPDPAEWLDTLHQAQITLWDSAPPLMQMLVDYAAARHLNLPDSLRLVLLSGDWIPLTLPDRIRTLGSPQTAVISLGGATEASIWSILYPITQIEPHWKSIPYGRPMTHQQFHILNEYLEPCQNGEAGQLYIGGMGLARCYWRDPEKTRDRFIIHPQTGDRLYCTGDLGRYLPDGNIEFIGRIDHQVKIRGFRIELGEIEATLRQHPEVGDAVVIVREDSPNHKRLVAYVVRPPQNASEADEDSELLSQWQAIYNTTYSQTPALQNQTFNIVGWNSSYTGQPIPEAEMHEWVEHTVERILQLQPQQVLEIGCGTGLLVSRIAPHCTHYWAADFSGQALRCIEQMRQSVPGLEHVTLLERAADNFDGIAEASLDTLIINSVIQHFPSIDYLVAVLAKAVKAVRKGGKIFLGDLQSLPLLEAYHTSVQLYRADEGERRSQLLNTTQLAIAQEEELVIDPAFFSALKHHLPEIAQIEILPKRGIHHNELTRFRYDVTLEIGEPLPITSDIQWLEWQPHWTPLEIEGRLRSQRPPKIGWRHITNARVETELKTLQWLHSNAAPDTVGEWQTHLQTQPPQGLDPEALWQLAQLLNYQIHISWLNTNASGCYDVVFQQAAIDSPLVLAAETPISLQPWQHYANQPLQQIVAQKLIPRLRCFVQDKLPDYMTPDRFVLLETLPLTPNGKVDRRSLPAPDASRPDLEEQYLAPRTELEATLAEIWADVLGIERVGIYDNFLALGGHSLLAIQIDGRLRNALQVELPGDSLFTCPTVASLAQRILESNATQTRQPVAPLQPVPRHPYLPLSWNQQQLWFLKQLAPDAPVYNEPCTIHFASEIQVEALEKALHELIKRHESLRTRFMTVEGKPVQVIDPPAATFDLPCVDLRELPSNQREEQALHLARQEAKAPFDLATGPMMRATFIQLGDTDSRLFLTFHHIIMDGISIYNAFLPELAILYEACKENSTSDPLLALPELPLQYADFAVWQVGLTAMLTDFIAGLGLSKFEMLIALVVFYLVLG
;
A
#
# COMPACT_ATOMS: atom_id res chain seq x y z
N MET A 1 -39.85 -35.65 -19.08
CA MET A 1 -41.04 -35.11 -18.40
C MET A 1 -40.63 -33.87 -17.62
N LEU A 2 -40.55 -32.70 -18.26
CA LEU A 2 -40.44 -31.41 -17.54
C LEU A 2 -41.63 -30.56 -18.01
N GLY A 3 -42.84 -30.99 -17.64
CA GLY A 3 -44.00 -30.12 -17.76
C GLY A 3 -43.90 -29.06 -16.67
N ASN A 4 -43.74 -27.79 -17.08
CA ASN A 4 -43.59 -26.60 -16.23
C ASN A 4 -42.43 -26.61 -15.21
N SER A 5 -41.18 -26.80 -15.66
CA SER A 5 -40.00 -26.53 -14.82
C SER A 5 -39.90 -25.08 -14.30
N GLN A 6 -40.63 -24.14 -14.93
CA GLN A 6 -40.74 -22.75 -14.47
C GLN A 6 -41.63 -22.57 -13.23
N GLU A 7 -42.45 -23.57 -12.87
CA GLU A 7 -43.27 -23.57 -11.65
C GLU A 7 -42.59 -24.35 -10.51
N ALA A 8 -41.33 -24.77 -10.68
CA ALA A 8 -40.56 -25.42 -9.63
C ALA A 8 -39.83 -24.40 -8.74
N CYS A 9 -39.58 -24.77 -7.49
CA CYS A 9 -38.65 -24.09 -6.60
C CYS A 9 -37.22 -24.63 -6.79
N LEU A 10 -36.21 -23.89 -6.32
CA LEU A 10 -34.78 -24.25 -6.48
C LEU A 10 -34.47 -25.66 -5.93
N HIS A 11 -34.96 -25.99 -4.74
CA HIS A 11 -34.76 -27.31 -4.14
C HIS A 11 -35.48 -28.42 -4.91
N GLN A 12 -36.63 -28.15 -5.53
CA GLN A 12 -37.36 -29.14 -6.33
C GLN A 12 -36.59 -29.51 -7.61
N LEU A 13 -35.93 -28.54 -8.26
CA LEU A 13 -35.04 -28.80 -9.39
C LEU A 13 -33.90 -29.75 -9.00
N PHE A 14 -33.30 -29.52 -7.84
CA PHE A 14 -32.29 -30.42 -7.28
C PHE A 14 -32.86 -31.81 -6.98
N GLU A 15 -34.03 -31.91 -6.34
CA GLU A 15 -34.66 -33.20 -6.01
C GLU A 15 -35.03 -34.03 -7.25
N PHE A 16 -35.51 -33.39 -8.32
CA PHE A 16 -35.72 -34.06 -9.59
C PHE A 16 -34.41 -34.62 -10.16
N GLN A 17 -33.30 -33.91 -9.95
CA GLN A 17 -31.99 -34.37 -10.40
C GLN A 17 -31.45 -35.52 -9.54
N VAL A 18 -31.69 -35.51 -8.22
CA VAL A 18 -31.35 -36.62 -7.31
C VAL A 18 -32.03 -37.91 -7.77
N GLN A 19 -33.31 -37.84 -8.14
CA GLN A 19 -34.04 -39.01 -8.67
C GLN A 19 -33.48 -39.52 -10.00
N ARG A 20 -32.89 -38.63 -10.82
CA ARG A 20 -32.37 -38.95 -12.15
C ARG A 20 -30.94 -39.48 -12.12
N SER A 21 -30.11 -38.98 -11.23
CA SER A 21 -28.68 -39.32 -11.13
C SER A 21 -28.19 -39.31 -9.67
N PRO A 22 -28.66 -40.25 -8.82
CA PRO A 22 -28.35 -40.25 -7.40
C PRO A 22 -26.85 -40.41 -7.13
N ASP A 23 -26.16 -41.24 -7.91
CA ASP A 23 -24.74 -41.57 -7.74
C ASP A 23 -23.77 -40.58 -8.43
N ALA A 24 -24.29 -39.56 -9.13
CA ALA A 24 -23.43 -38.55 -9.74
C ALA A 24 -22.82 -37.63 -8.68
N ILE A 25 -21.62 -37.10 -8.93
CA ILE A 25 -20.97 -36.16 -8.00
C ILE A 25 -21.65 -34.78 -8.09
N ALA A 26 -22.21 -34.33 -6.98
CA ALA A 26 -22.89 -33.03 -6.87
C ALA A 26 -21.94 -31.91 -6.45
N ALA A 27 -21.14 -32.15 -5.41
CA ALA A 27 -20.24 -31.14 -4.84
C ALA A 27 -18.88 -31.73 -4.47
N VAL A 28 -17.81 -30.96 -4.69
CA VAL A 28 -16.42 -31.32 -4.37
C VAL A 28 -15.80 -30.17 -3.57
N TYR A 29 -15.11 -30.51 -2.48
CA TYR A 29 -14.29 -29.57 -1.71
C TYR A 29 -13.01 -30.29 -1.30
N GLN A 30 -11.87 -29.78 -1.73
CA GLN A 30 -10.57 -30.43 -1.56
C GLN A 30 -10.63 -31.90 -2.05
N LYS A 31 -10.23 -32.87 -1.20
CA LYS A 31 -10.28 -34.32 -1.52
C LYS A 31 -11.64 -34.97 -1.23
N GLN A 32 -12.60 -34.22 -0.70
CA GLN A 32 -13.92 -34.73 -0.35
C GLN A 32 -14.92 -34.45 -1.47
N SER A 33 -15.85 -35.39 -1.68
CA SER A 33 -16.94 -35.24 -2.63
C SER A 33 -18.23 -35.81 -2.05
N LEU A 34 -19.36 -35.24 -2.46
CA LEU A 34 -20.69 -35.77 -2.16
C LEU A 34 -21.40 -36.08 -3.47
N THR A 35 -22.01 -37.26 -3.52
CA THR A 35 -23.00 -37.59 -4.55
C THR A 35 -24.28 -36.78 -4.38
N TYR A 36 -25.12 -36.73 -5.40
CA TYR A 36 -26.46 -36.12 -5.31
C TYR A 36 -27.29 -36.75 -4.18
N GLN A 37 -27.26 -38.08 -4.03
CA GLN A 37 -27.98 -38.77 -2.97
C GLN A 37 -27.44 -38.40 -1.58
N GLU A 38 -26.12 -38.45 -1.37
CA GLU A 38 -25.52 -38.11 -0.06
C GLU A 38 -25.76 -36.65 0.32
N LEU A 39 -25.67 -35.72 -0.64
CA LEU A 39 -25.97 -34.32 -0.43
C LEU A 39 -27.45 -34.12 -0.07
N ASN A 40 -28.35 -34.82 -0.75
CA ASN A 40 -29.79 -34.77 -0.50
C ASN A 40 -30.15 -35.30 0.89
N ASP A 41 -29.61 -36.43 1.29
CA ASP A 41 -29.92 -37.07 2.58
C ASP A 41 -29.48 -36.20 3.76
N ARG A 42 -28.28 -35.59 3.65
CA ARG A 42 -27.76 -34.66 4.66
C ARG A 42 -28.58 -33.36 4.72
N ALA A 43 -28.94 -32.81 3.55
CA ALA A 43 -29.78 -31.62 3.48
C ALA A 43 -31.20 -31.88 4.01
N ASN A 44 -31.79 -33.06 3.73
CA ASN A 44 -33.10 -33.47 4.23
C ASN A 44 -33.10 -33.61 5.76
N SER A 45 -32.06 -34.24 6.30
CA SER A 45 -31.89 -34.40 7.75
C SER A 45 -31.93 -33.04 8.47
N LEU A 46 -31.12 -32.09 7.99
CA LEU A 46 -31.11 -30.74 8.52
C LEU A 46 -32.43 -29.99 8.26
N ALA A 47 -33.06 -30.18 7.10
CA ALA A 47 -34.34 -29.54 6.76
C ALA A 47 -35.47 -29.97 7.72
N HIS A 48 -35.55 -31.25 8.10
CA HIS A 48 -36.53 -31.73 9.09
C HIS A 48 -36.31 -31.07 10.46
N ARG A 49 -35.06 -30.92 10.89
CA ARG A 49 -34.73 -30.19 12.12
C ARG A 49 -35.12 -28.71 12.02
N LEU A 50 -34.82 -28.04 10.91
CA LEU A 50 -35.23 -26.66 10.68
C LEU A 50 -36.76 -26.50 10.74
N LYS A 51 -37.53 -27.42 10.17
CA LYS A 51 -39.00 -27.42 10.28
C LYS A 51 -39.49 -27.57 11.72
N GLN A 52 -38.83 -28.40 12.54
CA GLN A 52 -39.15 -28.51 13.97
C GLN A 52 -38.90 -27.21 14.73
N LEU A 53 -37.94 -26.39 14.28
CA LEU A 53 -37.67 -25.04 14.80
C LEU A 53 -38.60 -23.96 14.21
N GLY A 54 -39.61 -24.35 13.42
CA GLY A 54 -40.60 -23.45 12.84
C GLY A 54 -40.20 -22.83 11.51
N VAL A 55 -39.15 -23.31 10.84
CA VAL A 55 -38.80 -22.86 9.49
C VAL A 55 -39.83 -23.39 8.48
N GLY A 56 -40.35 -22.48 7.67
CA GLY A 56 -41.32 -22.74 6.61
C GLY A 56 -41.38 -21.55 5.63
N PRO A 57 -42.42 -21.46 4.78
CA PRO A 57 -42.57 -20.38 3.81
C PRO A 57 -42.43 -18.99 4.47
N GLU A 58 -41.66 -18.11 3.84
CA GLU A 58 -41.39 -16.72 4.29
C GLU A 58 -40.52 -16.58 5.55
N VAL A 59 -40.06 -17.68 6.16
CA VAL A 59 -39.15 -17.63 7.30
C VAL A 59 -37.71 -17.49 6.82
N LEU A 60 -37.02 -16.45 7.28
CA LEU A 60 -35.60 -16.23 6.98
C LEU A 60 -34.71 -17.06 7.92
N VAL A 61 -33.65 -17.67 7.39
CA VAL A 61 -32.63 -18.38 8.18
C VAL A 61 -31.26 -17.79 7.84
N ALA A 62 -30.56 -17.26 8.84
CA ALA A 62 -29.20 -16.78 8.64
C ALA A 62 -28.24 -17.96 8.49
N ILE A 63 -27.23 -17.81 7.65
CA ILE A 63 -26.17 -18.80 7.47
C ILE A 63 -24.82 -18.08 7.40
N CYS A 64 -23.99 -18.30 8.42
CA CYS A 64 -22.65 -17.71 8.58
C CYS A 64 -21.62 -18.83 8.67
N VAL A 65 -21.02 -19.19 7.54
CA VAL A 65 -20.13 -20.36 7.39
C VAL A 65 -18.99 -20.06 6.43
N GLU A 66 -17.88 -20.76 6.59
CA GLU A 66 -16.82 -20.80 5.59
C GLU A 66 -17.16 -21.75 4.43
N ARG A 67 -16.45 -21.57 3.32
CA ARG A 67 -16.55 -22.43 2.13
C ARG A 67 -16.29 -23.89 2.50
N SER A 68 -17.29 -24.73 2.28
CA SER A 68 -17.24 -26.15 2.64
C SER A 68 -18.41 -26.92 2.01
N LEU A 69 -18.37 -28.26 2.05
CA LEU A 69 -19.54 -29.07 1.71
C LEU A 69 -20.74 -28.78 2.63
N THR A 70 -20.48 -28.42 3.89
CA THR A 70 -21.55 -28.08 4.85
C THR A 70 -22.29 -26.80 4.49
N MET A 71 -21.65 -25.84 3.82
CA MET A 71 -22.31 -24.66 3.26
C MET A 71 -23.42 -25.05 2.29
N VAL A 72 -23.12 -25.92 1.31
CA VAL A 72 -24.10 -26.37 0.31
C VAL A 72 -25.23 -27.17 0.96
N ILE A 73 -24.91 -28.02 1.95
CA ILE A 73 -25.90 -28.74 2.76
C ILE A 73 -26.84 -27.75 3.47
N GLY A 74 -26.31 -26.74 4.14
CA GLY A 74 -27.08 -25.74 4.87
C GLY A 74 -28.02 -24.94 3.97
N LEU A 75 -27.51 -24.46 2.82
CA LEU A 75 -28.30 -23.73 1.84
C LEU A 75 -29.47 -24.57 1.30
N LEU A 76 -29.22 -25.82 0.89
CA LEU A 76 -30.27 -26.73 0.42
C LEU A 76 -31.26 -27.06 1.53
N ALA A 77 -30.80 -27.28 2.76
CA ALA A 77 -31.66 -27.61 3.89
C ALA A 77 -32.65 -26.49 4.23
N ILE A 78 -32.21 -25.22 4.19
CA ILE A 78 -33.09 -24.06 4.39
C ILE A 78 -34.20 -24.05 3.34
N LEU A 79 -33.84 -24.19 2.06
CA LEU A 79 -34.80 -24.18 0.95
C LEU A 79 -35.76 -25.37 1.02
N LYS A 80 -35.29 -26.56 1.38
CA LYS A 80 -36.09 -27.77 1.57
C LYS A 80 -37.04 -27.68 2.75
N ALA A 81 -36.64 -27.02 3.84
CA ALA A 81 -37.52 -26.74 4.98
C ALA A 81 -38.68 -25.80 4.57
N GLY A 82 -38.47 -25.00 3.51
CA GLY A 82 -39.40 -24.02 2.95
C GLY A 82 -39.02 -22.58 3.26
N GLY A 83 -37.90 -22.34 3.97
CA GLY A 83 -37.42 -21.02 4.32
C GLY A 83 -36.56 -20.39 3.23
N ALA A 84 -36.15 -19.13 3.48
CA ALA A 84 -35.24 -18.39 2.64
C ALA A 84 -33.93 -18.11 3.39
N TYR A 85 -32.78 -18.28 2.74
CA TYR A 85 -31.50 -18.07 3.42
C TYR A 85 -31.03 -16.61 3.37
N VAL A 86 -30.33 -16.19 4.42
CA VAL A 86 -29.63 -14.90 4.51
C VAL A 86 -28.14 -15.21 4.69
N PRO A 87 -27.33 -15.09 3.62
CA PRO A 87 -25.92 -15.43 3.69
C PRO A 87 -25.14 -14.31 4.42
N LEU A 88 -24.29 -14.72 5.36
CA LEU A 88 -23.40 -13.87 6.13
C LEU A 88 -21.96 -14.33 5.90
N ASP A 89 -21.09 -13.45 5.42
CA ASP A 89 -19.68 -13.77 5.23
C ASP A 89 -18.94 -13.61 6.57
N PRO A 90 -18.31 -14.65 7.12
CA PRO A 90 -17.62 -14.56 8.41
C PRO A 90 -16.43 -13.58 8.39
N SER A 91 -15.93 -13.20 7.20
CA SER A 91 -14.89 -12.17 7.06
C SER A 91 -15.39 -10.74 7.24
N TYR A 92 -16.71 -10.51 7.30
CA TYR A 92 -17.25 -9.17 7.49
C TYR A 92 -17.01 -8.65 8.92
N PRO A 93 -16.84 -7.32 9.09
CA PRO A 93 -16.69 -6.72 10.42
C PRO A 93 -17.85 -7.09 11.36
N PRO A 94 -17.60 -7.31 12.66
CA PRO A 94 -18.63 -7.70 13.63
C PRO A 94 -19.86 -6.78 13.65
N ASP A 95 -19.66 -5.46 13.53
CA ASP A 95 -20.74 -4.46 13.49
C ASP A 95 -21.66 -4.66 12.28
N ARG A 96 -21.10 -5.03 11.13
CA ARG A 96 -21.86 -5.32 9.91
C ARG A 96 -22.67 -6.60 10.05
N LEU A 97 -22.07 -7.64 10.62
CA LEU A 97 -22.76 -8.90 10.92
C LEU A 97 -23.91 -8.68 11.93
N ALA A 98 -23.66 -7.87 12.97
CA ALA A 98 -24.66 -7.54 13.99
C ALA A 98 -25.87 -6.84 13.36
N TYR A 99 -25.62 -5.83 12.52
CA TYR A 99 -26.68 -5.14 11.79
C TYR A 99 -27.47 -6.09 10.88
N MET A 100 -26.80 -6.96 10.11
CA MET A 100 -27.48 -7.88 9.20
C MET A 100 -28.37 -8.89 9.96
N LEU A 101 -27.92 -9.39 11.10
CA LEU A 101 -28.68 -10.27 11.99
C LEU A 101 -29.88 -9.54 12.62
N GLU A 102 -29.67 -8.33 13.15
CA GLU A 102 -30.73 -7.51 13.74
C GLU A 102 -31.79 -7.14 12.70
N HIS A 103 -31.38 -6.69 11.51
CA HIS A 103 -32.27 -6.24 10.44
C HIS A 103 -33.05 -7.40 9.80
N SER A 104 -32.41 -8.57 9.63
CA SER A 104 -33.07 -9.74 9.05
C SER A 104 -34.07 -10.39 10.02
N GLN A 105 -33.85 -10.31 11.34
CA GLN A 105 -34.65 -10.96 12.39
C GLN A 105 -34.86 -12.46 12.14
N THR A 106 -33.77 -13.16 11.84
CA THR A 106 -33.79 -14.61 11.59
C THR A 106 -33.96 -15.39 12.91
N PRO A 107 -34.98 -16.25 13.05
CA PRO A 107 -35.14 -17.09 14.25
C PRO A 107 -34.06 -18.17 14.40
N VAL A 108 -33.39 -18.56 13.31
CA VAL A 108 -32.36 -19.60 13.28
C VAL A 108 -31.11 -19.08 12.58
N LEU A 109 -29.94 -19.42 13.12
CA LEU A 109 -28.62 -19.15 12.55
C LEU A 109 -27.85 -20.47 12.36
N LEU A 110 -27.53 -20.79 11.12
CA LEU A 110 -26.62 -21.89 10.79
C LEU A 110 -25.18 -21.39 10.79
N THR A 111 -24.29 -22.08 11.49
CA THR A 111 -22.86 -21.71 11.55
C THR A 111 -21.96 -22.92 11.72
N GLN A 112 -20.66 -22.73 11.94
CA GLN A 112 -19.69 -23.75 12.31
C GLN A 112 -19.18 -23.47 13.72
N LYS A 113 -18.79 -24.52 14.45
CA LYS A 113 -18.34 -24.37 15.85
C LYS A 113 -17.16 -23.40 16.00
N ALA A 114 -16.25 -23.39 15.03
CA ALA A 114 -15.09 -22.50 15.01
C ALA A 114 -15.47 -21.00 14.92
N LEU A 115 -16.64 -20.68 14.35
CA LEU A 115 -17.10 -19.31 14.15
C LEU A 115 -17.95 -18.78 15.32
N LEU A 116 -18.34 -19.64 16.28
CA LEU A 116 -19.14 -19.21 17.44
C LEU A 116 -18.54 -18.02 18.21
N PRO A 117 -17.21 -17.96 18.46
CA PRO A 117 -16.63 -16.83 19.20
C PRO A 117 -16.62 -15.51 18.43
N SER A 118 -16.70 -15.53 17.10
CA SER A 118 -16.67 -14.33 16.25
C SER A 118 -18.05 -13.79 15.90
N LEU A 119 -19.12 -14.53 16.24
CA LEU A 119 -20.49 -14.07 16.02
C LEU A 119 -20.88 -12.95 17.01
N PRO A 120 -21.53 -11.88 16.54
CA PRO A 120 -22.02 -10.82 17.40
C PRO A 120 -23.21 -11.30 18.25
N GLU A 121 -23.58 -10.54 19.29
CA GLU A 121 -24.76 -10.85 20.10
C GLU A 121 -26.03 -10.94 19.23
N HIS A 122 -26.80 -12.02 19.40
CA HIS A 122 -28.00 -12.28 18.61
C HIS A 122 -29.04 -13.08 19.40
N THR A 123 -30.29 -13.05 18.93
CA THR A 123 -31.41 -13.81 19.53
C THR A 123 -31.75 -15.10 18.77
N ALA A 124 -31.09 -15.37 17.64
CA ALA A 124 -31.31 -16.55 16.82
C ALA A 124 -30.89 -17.84 17.54
N GLN A 125 -31.65 -18.92 17.32
CA GLN A 125 -31.25 -20.25 17.75
C GLN A 125 -30.14 -20.77 16.82
N VAL A 126 -28.98 -21.09 17.40
CA VAL A 126 -27.80 -21.50 16.63
C VAL A 126 -27.81 -23.01 16.40
N ILE A 127 -27.44 -23.42 15.18
CA ILE A 127 -27.12 -24.82 14.83
C ILE A 127 -25.74 -24.84 14.19
N CYS A 128 -24.82 -25.63 14.76
CA CYS A 128 -23.49 -25.84 14.22
C CYS A 128 -23.48 -27.00 13.22
N LEU A 129 -23.26 -26.71 11.93
CA LEU A 129 -23.33 -27.68 10.84
C LEU A 129 -22.25 -28.77 10.88
N ASP A 130 -21.18 -28.55 11.64
CA ASP A 130 -20.05 -29.45 11.82
C ASP A 130 -20.19 -30.39 13.03
N THR A 131 -21.08 -30.07 13.97
CA THR A 131 -21.19 -30.80 15.25
C THR A 131 -22.60 -31.24 15.64
N ASP A 132 -23.64 -30.53 15.19
CA ASP A 132 -25.03 -30.76 15.61
C ASP A 132 -25.85 -31.58 14.59
N LEU A 133 -25.23 -32.21 13.59
CA LEU A 133 -25.97 -32.99 12.60
C LEU A 133 -26.35 -34.38 13.13
N ASP A 134 -27.61 -34.54 13.54
CA ASP A 134 -28.19 -35.82 13.96
C ASP A 134 -28.65 -36.69 12.78
N SER A 135 -28.67 -38.01 12.96
CA SER A 135 -29.28 -38.95 12.01
C SER A 135 -30.81 -38.87 12.06
N THR A 136 -31.41 -38.18 11.09
CA THR A 136 -32.86 -38.01 10.90
C THR A 136 -33.29 -38.61 9.55
N PRO A 137 -34.59 -38.65 9.20
CA PRO A 137 -35.05 -39.31 7.97
C PRO A 137 -34.42 -38.71 6.71
N ALA A 138 -33.91 -39.59 5.84
CA ALA A 138 -33.33 -39.22 4.55
C ALA A 138 -34.36 -38.79 3.48
N GLU A 139 -35.66 -38.87 3.79
CA GLU A 139 -36.75 -38.53 2.85
C GLU A 139 -36.91 -37.02 2.68
N ASN A 140 -37.26 -36.58 1.46
CA ASN A 140 -37.52 -35.17 1.17
C ASN A 140 -38.68 -34.65 2.05
N PRO A 141 -38.51 -33.53 2.77
CA PRO A 141 -39.56 -32.97 3.59
C PRO A 141 -40.73 -32.46 2.74
N GLN A 142 -41.97 -32.65 3.20
CA GLN A 142 -43.13 -31.98 2.60
C GLN A 142 -43.07 -30.49 2.94
N SER A 143 -43.21 -29.62 1.94
CA SER A 143 -43.18 -28.16 2.09
C SER A 143 -44.30 -27.51 1.29
N ASP A 144 -44.97 -26.52 1.89
CA ASP A 144 -46.04 -25.73 1.24
C ASP A 144 -45.46 -24.54 0.45
N VAL A 145 -44.15 -24.54 0.19
CA VAL A 145 -43.44 -23.50 -0.54
C VAL A 145 -43.87 -23.47 -2.02
N THR A 146 -44.09 -22.27 -2.53
CA THR A 146 -44.47 -21.99 -3.91
C THR A 146 -43.37 -21.18 -4.59
N PRO A 147 -43.34 -21.10 -5.94
CA PRO A 147 -42.38 -20.25 -6.66
C PRO A 147 -42.44 -18.77 -6.30
N ASP A 148 -43.55 -18.31 -5.72
CA ASP A 148 -43.78 -16.96 -5.24
C ASP A 148 -43.07 -16.66 -3.90
N ASN A 149 -42.76 -17.69 -3.12
CA ASN A 149 -42.10 -17.53 -1.84
C ASN A 149 -40.63 -17.16 -2.00
N LEU A 150 -40.08 -16.52 -0.95
CA LEU A 150 -38.67 -16.12 -0.92
C LEU A 150 -37.76 -17.34 -0.99
N ALA A 151 -36.69 -17.23 -1.77
CA ALA A 151 -35.59 -18.18 -1.82
C ALA A 151 -34.40 -17.67 -0.99
N TYR A 152 -34.10 -16.37 -1.07
CA TYR A 152 -33.01 -15.75 -0.33
C TYR A 152 -33.18 -14.25 -0.16
N VAL A 153 -32.45 -13.69 0.80
CA VAL A 153 -32.27 -12.24 0.98
C VAL A 153 -30.77 -11.94 0.99
N ILE A 154 -30.28 -11.27 -0.05
CA ILE A 154 -28.87 -10.88 -0.18
C ILE A 154 -28.73 -9.39 0.10
N TYR A 155 -27.77 -9.02 0.95
CA TYR A 155 -27.52 -7.62 1.30
C TYR A 155 -26.60 -6.93 0.29
N THR A 156 -26.96 -5.70 -0.09
CA THR A 156 -26.17 -4.82 -0.94
C THR A 156 -25.85 -3.51 -0.20
N SER A 157 -24.86 -2.74 -0.68
CA SER A 157 -24.51 -1.42 -0.13
C SER A 157 -25.68 -0.44 -0.24
N GLY A 158 -25.77 0.49 0.72
CA GLY A 158 -26.89 1.43 0.81
C GLY A 158 -26.46 2.88 0.73
N SER A 159 -27.13 3.66 -0.14
CA SER A 159 -26.95 5.12 -0.29
C SER A 159 -27.09 5.95 1.00
N THR A 160 -27.69 5.40 2.06
CA THR A 160 -27.86 6.02 3.38
C THR A 160 -26.80 5.57 4.40
N GLY A 161 -25.81 4.78 3.97
CA GLY A 161 -24.73 4.25 4.79
C GLY A 161 -25.03 2.91 5.49
N LYS A 162 -26.21 2.31 5.30
CA LYS A 162 -26.56 0.99 5.88
C LYS A 162 -26.88 -0.04 4.80
N PRO A 163 -26.42 -1.32 4.93
CA PRO A 163 -26.75 -2.37 3.96
C PRO A 163 -28.26 -2.59 3.81
N LYS A 164 -28.71 -2.90 2.59
CA LYS A 164 -30.12 -3.16 2.24
C LYS A 164 -30.30 -4.61 1.76
N GLY A 165 -31.22 -5.35 2.37
CA GLY A 165 -31.52 -6.74 2.00
C GLY A 165 -32.44 -6.82 0.79
N VAL A 166 -32.03 -7.47 -0.30
CA VAL A 166 -32.83 -7.67 -1.51
C VAL A 166 -33.54 -9.01 -1.42
N ALA A 167 -34.88 -9.00 -1.36
CA ALA A 167 -35.68 -10.21 -1.17
C ALA A 167 -36.09 -10.85 -2.52
N ILE A 168 -35.52 -12.00 -2.84
CA ILE A 168 -35.71 -12.70 -4.12
C ILE A 168 -36.61 -13.92 -3.94
N ALA A 169 -37.61 -14.06 -4.81
CA ALA A 169 -38.49 -15.22 -4.87
C ALA A 169 -37.89 -16.34 -5.73
N HIS A 170 -38.29 -17.58 -5.46
CA HIS A 170 -37.85 -18.76 -6.21
C HIS A 170 -38.03 -18.61 -7.73
N ARG A 171 -39.16 -18.08 -8.19
CA ARG A 171 -39.47 -17.90 -9.61
C ARG A 171 -38.45 -17.05 -10.35
N GLY A 172 -38.00 -15.94 -9.74
CA GLY A 172 -37.02 -15.04 -10.36
C GLY A 172 -35.67 -15.72 -10.55
N ALA A 173 -35.17 -16.37 -9.49
CA ALA A 173 -33.94 -17.13 -9.54
C ALA A 173 -34.03 -18.29 -10.57
N VAL A 174 -35.06 -19.13 -10.48
CA VAL A 174 -35.25 -20.29 -11.38
C VAL A 174 -35.30 -19.87 -12.85
N ASN A 175 -35.97 -18.76 -13.17
CA ASN A 175 -36.01 -18.23 -14.53
C ASN A 175 -34.60 -17.95 -15.08
N THR A 176 -33.78 -17.23 -14.32
CA THR A 176 -32.41 -16.88 -14.73
C THR A 176 -31.54 -18.12 -14.91
N LEU A 177 -31.59 -19.07 -13.96
CA LEU A 177 -30.81 -20.32 -14.02
C LEU A 177 -31.15 -21.15 -15.26
N LEU A 178 -32.45 -21.35 -15.53
CA LEU A 178 -32.91 -22.17 -16.64
C LEU A 178 -32.58 -21.54 -17.99
N ASP A 179 -32.65 -20.21 -18.15
CA ASP A 179 -32.30 -19.53 -19.41
C ASP A 179 -30.81 -19.73 -19.75
N ILE A 180 -29.90 -19.54 -18.79
CA ILE A 180 -28.47 -19.78 -19.00
C ILE A 180 -28.20 -21.24 -19.36
N ASN A 181 -28.77 -22.17 -18.59
CA ASN A 181 -28.58 -23.61 -18.81
C ASN A 181 -29.06 -24.04 -20.20
N GLN A 182 -30.22 -23.56 -20.64
CA GLN A 182 -30.77 -23.86 -21.96
C GLN A 182 -29.95 -23.20 -23.08
N ARG A 183 -29.59 -21.93 -22.93
CA ARG A 183 -28.90 -21.15 -23.97
C ARG A 183 -27.49 -21.64 -24.25
N PHE A 184 -26.76 -22.05 -23.22
CA PHE A 184 -25.37 -22.50 -23.34
C PHE A 184 -25.21 -24.02 -23.20
N SER A 185 -26.32 -24.75 -23.29
CA SER A 185 -26.37 -26.22 -23.25
C SER A 185 -25.56 -26.78 -22.06
N VAL A 186 -25.85 -26.27 -20.87
CA VAL A 186 -25.22 -26.76 -19.63
C VAL A 186 -25.87 -28.09 -19.25
N THR A 187 -25.04 -29.09 -18.98
CA THR A 187 -25.46 -30.47 -18.76
C THR A 187 -24.75 -31.09 -17.56
N ARG A 188 -25.08 -32.35 -17.25
CA ARG A 188 -24.42 -33.11 -16.18
C ARG A 188 -22.91 -33.31 -16.33
N SER A 189 -22.33 -33.08 -17.51
CA SER A 189 -20.88 -33.15 -17.70
C SER A 189 -20.17 -31.88 -17.28
N ASP A 190 -20.90 -30.80 -16.97
CA ASP A 190 -20.32 -29.52 -16.64
C ASP A 190 -19.93 -29.41 -15.18
N ARG A 191 -18.85 -28.66 -14.97
CA ARG A 191 -18.20 -28.47 -13.67
C ARG A 191 -17.87 -27.00 -13.52
N VAL A 192 -18.33 -26.38 -12.44
CA VAL A 192 -18.05 -24.98 -12.13
C VAL A 192 -17.10 -24.87 -10.95
N LEU A 193 -16.16 -23.92 -11.01
CA LEU A 193 -15.41 -23.49 -9.83
C LEU A 193 -16.14 -22.29 -9.21
N ALA A 194 -16.75 -22.48 -8.05
CA ALA A 194 -17.57 -21.47 -7.38
C ALA A 194 -16.71 -20.40 -6.66
N VAL A 195 -16.04 -19.55 -7.45
CA VAL A 195 -15.09 -18.54 -6.97
C VAL A 195 -15.76 -17.32 -6.33
N SER A 196 -17.04 -17.09 -6.61
CA SER A 196 -17.81 -15.98 -6.03
C SER A 196 -18.10 -16.23 -4.54
N SER A 197 -18.14 -15.18 -3.70
CA SER A 197 -18.61 -15.34 -2.31
C SER A 197 -20.11 -15.64 -2.31
N PHE A 198 -20.55 -16.54 -1.42
CA PHE A 198 -21.95 -16.96 -1.32
C PHE A 198 -22.87 -15.86 -0.74
N SER A 199 -22.28 -14.78 -0.22
CA SER A 199 -22.98 -13.56 0.16
C SER A 199 -23.34 -12.67 -1.03
N PHE A 200 -22.91 -13.02 -2.25
CA PHE A 200 -23.31 -12.38 -3.50
C PHE A 200 -24.19 -13.30 -4.35
N ASP A 201 -25.02 -12.69 -5.19
CA ASP A 201 -26.02 -13.36 -6.00
C ASP A 201 -25.45 -14.21 -7.14
N LEU A 202 -24.23 -13.93 -7.62
CA LEU A 202 -23.53 -14.79 -8.60
C LEU A 202 -23.43 -16.24 -8.14
N SER A 203 -23.14 -16.45 -6.85
CA SER A 203 -23.02 -17.79 -6.26
C SER A 203 -24.30 -18.64 -6.39
N VAL A 204 -25.46 -18.01 -6.57
CA VAL A 204 -26.73 -18.70 -6.74
C VAL A 204 -26.72 -19.51 -8.04
N TYR A 205 -26.09 -19.00 -9.11
CA TYR A 205 -25.91 -19.75 -10.35
C TYR A 205 -24.87 -20.86 -10.20
N ASP A 206 -23.70 -20.55 -9.63
CA ASP A 206 -22.65 -21.54 -9.38
C ASP A 206 -23.17 -22.77 -8.64
N ILE A 207 -23.97 -22.55 -7.61
CA ILE A 207 -24.49 -23.63 -6.77
C ILE A 207 -25.74 -24.24 -7.42
N PHE A 208 -26.83 -23.48 -7.55
CA PHE A 208 -28.13 -24.07 -7.93
C PHE A 208 -28.29 -24.25 -9.43
N GLY A 209 -27.60 -23.47 -10.26
CA GLY A 209 -27.63 -23.59 -11.72
C GLY A 209 -27.08 -24.94 -12.18
N LEU A 210 -25.93 -25.36 -11.63
CA LEU A 210 -25.31 -26.65 -11.95
C LEU A 210 -26.06 -27.82 -11.29
N LEU A 211 -26.49 -27.65 -10.03
CA LEU A 211 -27.26 -28.69 -9.32
C LEU A 211 -28.61 -28.99 -9.99
N ALA A 212 -29.22 -28.03 -10.69
CA ALA A 212 -30.47 -28.21 -11.41
C ALA A 212 -30.35 -29.10 -12.67
N VAL A 213 -29.13 -29.32 -13.20
CA VAL A 213 -28.91 -30.09 -14.45
C VAL A 213 -28.04 -31.33 -14.26
N GLY A 214 -27.62 -31.63 -13.03
CA GLY A 214 -26.79 -32.80 -12.73
C GLY A 214 -25.29 -32.53 -12.81
N GLY A 215 -24.87 -31.28 -12.90
CA GLY A 215 -23.46 -30.89 -12.96
C GLY A 215 -22.77 -31.01 -11.60
N THR A 216 -21.48 -30.65 -11.55
CA THR A 216 -20.67 -30.67 -10.33
C THR A 216 -20.26 -29.26 -9.91
N VAL A 217 -20.49 -28.92 -8.64
CA VAL A 217 -20.00 -27.70 -8.00
C VAL A 217 -18.65 -27.98 -7.33
N VAL A 218 -17.59 -27.33 -7.77
CA VAL A 218 -16.26 -27.41 -7.15
C VAL A 218 -16.06 -26.16 -6.30
N ILE A 219 -15.86 -26.36 -5.00
CA ILE A 219 -15.72 -25.28 -4.02
C ILE A 219 -14.23 -25.03 -3.80
N PRO A 220 -13.71 -23.80 -4.04
CA PRO A 220 -12.31 -23.47 -3.80
C PRO A 220 -11.97 -23.46 -2.30
N SER A 221 -10.67 -23.45 -1.95
CA SER A 221 -10.25 -23.40 -0.55
C SER A 221 -10.79 -22.16 0.18
N ALA A 222 -10.80 -22.23 1.52
CA ALA A 222 -11.33 -21.19 2.41
C ALA A 222 -10.37 -20.00 2.59
N SER A 223 -9.42 -19.75 1.68
CA SER A 223 -8.51 -18.61 1.81
C SER A 223 -9.29 -17.28 1.76
N ALA A 224 -8.92 -16.35 2.65
CA ALA A 224 -9.52 -15.01 2.71
C ALA A 224 -9.18 -14.15 1.47
N SER A 225 -8.11 -14.50 0.76
CA SER A 225 -7.60 -13.77 -0.40
C SER A 225 -7.68 -14.61 -1.68
N PRO A 226 -8.06 -14.01 -2.82
CA PRO A 226 -7.93 -14.62 -4.14
C PRO A 226 -6.54 -15.24 -4.37
N ASP A 227 -6.51 -16.54 -4.69
CA ASP A 227 -5.27 -17.26 -5.06
C ASP A 227 -5.37 -17.77 -6.51
N PRO A 228 -4.83 -17.04 -7.49
CA PRO A 228 -4.89 -17.46 -8.89
C PRO A 228 -4.06 -18.72 -9.18
N ALA A 229 -3.07 -19.07 -8.34
CA ALA A 229 -2.30 -20.30 -8.49
C ALA A 229 -3.17 -21.51 -8.15
N GLU A 230 -3.82 -21.48 -6.98
CA GLU A 230 -4.75 -22.53 -6.55
C GLU A 230 -5.90 -22.70 -7.54
N TRP A 231 -6.45 -21.59 -8.03
CA TRP A 231 -7.53 -21.64 -9.03
C TRP A 231 -7.08 -22.32 -10.31
N LEU A 232 -5.92 -21.93 -10.85
CA LEU A 232 -5.39 -22.53 -12.07
C LEU A 232 -5.14 -24.03 -11.90
N ASP A 233 -4.56 -24.44 -10.78
CA ASP A 233 -4.35 -25.86 -10.46
C ASP A 233 -5.68 -26.61 -10.37
N THR A 234 -6.69 -26.02 -9.72
CA THR A 234 -8.03 -26.61 -9.58
C THR A 234 -8.74 -26.70 -10.93
N LEU A 235 -8.60 -25.68 -11.78
CA LEU A 235 -9.10 -25.64 -13.16
C LEU A 235 -8.60 -26.87 -13.95
N HIS A 236 -7.30 -27.18 -13.86
CA HIS A 236 -6.69 -28.34 -14.49
C HIS A 236 -7.08 -29.66 -13.82
N GLN A 237 -6.94 -29.78 -12.50
CA GLN A 237 -7.15 -31.03 -11.78
C GLN A 237 -8.61 -31.48 -11.80
N ALA A 238 -9.54 -30.54 -11.61
CA ALA A 238 -10.97 -30.83 -11.57
C ALA A 238 -11.63 -30.76 -12.95
N GLN A 239 -10.87 -30.48 -14.03
CA GLN A 239 -11.38 -30.35 -15.40
C GLN A 239 -12.60 -29.43 -15.49
N ILE A 240 -12.43 -28.22 -14.95
CA ILE A 240 -13.49 -27.22 -14.88
C ILE A 240 -13.93 -26.80 -16.28
N THR A 241 -15.24 -26.80 -16.53
CA THR A 241 -15.82 -26.47 -17.85
C THR A 241 -16.46 -25.10 -17.89
N LEU A 242 -16.89 -24.59 -16.72
CA LEU A 242 -17.59 -23.33 -16.56
C LEU A 242 -16.87 -22.46 -15.53
N TRP A 243 -16.62 -21.21 -15.90
CA TRP A 243 -16.16 -20.17 -14.98
C TRP A 243 -17.19 -19.04 -14.93
N ASP A 244 -17.58 -18.62 -13.73
CA ASP A 244 -18.45 -17.47 -13.50
C ASP A 244 -17.85 -16.54 -12.45
N SER A 245 -17.59 -15.30 -12.83
CA SER A 245 -17.02 -14.31 -11.91
C SER A 245 -17.20 -12.86 -12.38
N ALA A 246 -16.81 -11.95 -11.49
CA ALA A 246 -16.48 -10.59 -11.91
C ALA A 246 -15.23 -10.57 -12.83
N PRO A 247 -15.16 -9.67 -13.84
CA PRO A 247 -14.03 -9.56 -14.74
C PRO A 247 -12.65 -9.46 -14.05
N PRO A 248 -12.49 -8.73 -12.92
CA PRO A 248 -11.21 -8.64 -12.24
C PRO A 248 -10.64 -9.98 -11.76
N LEU A 249 -11.49 -10.93 -11.34
CA LEU A 249 -11.01 -12.25 -10.89
C LEU A 249 -10.49 -13.09 -12.07
N MET A 250 -11.19 -13.06 -13.20
CA MET A 250 -10.71 -13.71 -14.43
C MET A 250 -9.45 -13.04 -14.97
N GLN A 251 -9.37 -11.70 -14.88
CA GLN A 251 -8.20 -10.93 -15.28
C GLN A 251 -6.97 -11.32 -14.43
N MET A 252 -7.13 -11.43 -13.11
CA MET A 252 -6.07 -11.89 -12.20
C MET A 252 -5.55 -13.29 -12.59
N LEU A 253 -6.45 -14.24 -12.87
CA LEU A 253 -6.08 -15.57 -13.31
C LEU A 253 -5.32 -15.56 -14.65
N VAL A 254 -5.81 -14.79 -15.62
CA VAL A 254 -5.23 -14.65 -16.97
C VAL A 254 -3.86 -13.96 -16.91
N ASP A 255 -3.68 -12.95 -16.05
CA ASP A 255 -2.40 -12.28 -15.82
C ASP A 255 -1.40 -13.23 -15.15
N TYR A 256 -1.83 -13.97 -14.13
CA TYR A 256 -1.01 -14.97 -13.45
C TYR A 256 -0.51 -16.05 -14.44
N ALA A 257 -1.42 -16.60 -15.24
CA ALA A 257 -1.09 -17.62 -16.24
C ALA A 257 -0.13 -17.08 -17.31
N ALA A 258 -0.40 -15.88 -17.85
CA ALA A 258 0.44 -15.24 -18.85
C ALA A 258 1.87 -14.97 -18.34
N ALA A 259 2.00 -14.41 -17.13
CA ALA A 259 3.30 -14.08 -16.53
C ALA A 259 4.19 -15.31 -16.29
N ARG A 260 3.58 -16.49 -16.11
CA ARG A 260 4.28 -17.77 -15.89
C ARG A 260 4.34 -18.65 -17.13
N HIS A 261 3.89 -18.15 -18.28
CA HIS A 261 3.78 -18.93 -19.52
C HIS A 261 2.97 -20.23 -19.36
N LEU A 262 1.92 -20.20 -18.54
CA LEU A 262 0.98 -21.30 -18.32
C LEU A 262 -0.31 -21.07 -19.13
N ASN A 263 -1.01 -22.17 -19.44
CA ASN A 263 -2.28 -22.15 -20.18
C ASN A 263 -3.47 -22.44 -19.26
N LEU A 264 -4.64 -21.89 -19.60
CA LEU A 264 -5.94 -22.31 -19.08
C LEU A 264 -6.28 -23.69 -19.65
N PRO A 265 -7.04 -24.55 -18.94
CA PRO A 265 -7.36 -25.89 -19.43
C PRO A 265 -8.29 -25.85 -20.65
N ASP A 266 -8.06 -26.76 -21.62
CA ASP A 266 -8.92 -26.93 -22.80
C ASP A 266 -10.37 -27.33 -22.47
N SER A 267 -10.59 -27.88 -21.27
CA SER A 267 -11.93 -28.23 -20.79
C SER A 267 -12.79 -27.00 -20.48
N LEU A 268 -12.18 -25.84 -20.22
CA LEU A 268 -12.90 -24.59 -19.97
C LEU A 268 -13.59 -24.12 -21.26
N ARG A 269 -14.90 -24.33 -21.35
CA ARG A 269 -15.69 -24.05 -22.56
C ARG A 269 -16.58 -22.82 -22.45
N LEU A 270 -16.93 -22.41 -21.24
CA LEU A 270 -17.87 -21.31 -20.99
C LEU A 270 -17.34 -20.41 -19.88
N VAL A 271 -17.17 -19.13 -20.20
CA VAL A 271 -16.77 -18.08 -19.26
C VAL A 271 -17.85 -17.02 -19.21
N LEU A 272 -18.47 -16.89 -18.04
CA LEU A 272 -19.52 -15.94 -17.71
C LEU A 272 -18.87 -14.77 -16.95
N LEU A 273 -18.95 -13.56 -17.51
CA LEU A 273 -18.37 -12.35 -16.93
C LEU A 273 -19.47 -11.34 -16.63
N SER A 274 -19.57 -10.91 -15.38
CA SER A 274 -20.62 -9.99 -14.95
C SER A 274 -20.22 -9.09 -13.78
N GLY A 275 -21.06 -8.15 -13.38
CA GLY A 275 -20.82 -7.36 -12.16
C GLY A 275 -19.88 -6.16 -12.35
N ASP A 276 -18.95 -6.16 -13.32
CA ASP A 276 -18.07 -5.02 -13.64
C ASP A 276 -17.86 -4.83 -15.15
N TRP A 277 -17.14 -3.78 -15.52
CA TRP A 277 -16.70 -3.55 -16.90
C TRP A 277 -15.70 -4.62 -17.35
N ILE A 278 -15.84 -5.09 -18.60
CA ILE A 278 -14.99 -6.11 -19.20
C ILE A 278 -13.92 -5.43 -20.07
N PRO A 279 -12.62 -5.62 -19.80
CA PRO A 279 -11.56 -5.17 -20.68
C PRO A 279 -11.70 -5.74 -22.09
N LEU A 280 -11.61 -4.88 -23.10
CA LEU A 280 -11.70 -5.28 -24.52
C LEU A 280 -10.66 -6.36 -24.87
N THR A 281 -9.51 -6.37 -24.19
CA THR A 281 -8.45 -7.36 -24.39
C THR A 281 -8.71 -8.69 -23.70
N LEU A 282 -9.54 -8.73 -22.65
CA LEU A 282 -9.68 -9.90 -21.80
C LEU A 282 -10.27 -11.12 -22.56
N PRO A 283 -11.36 -11.01 -23.34
CA PRO A 283 -11.92 -12.14 -24.09
C PRO A 283 -10.91 -12.84 -25.01
N ASP A 284 -10.07 -12.07 -25.72
CA ASP A 284 -9.07 -12.63 -26.63
C ASP A 284 -7.90 -13.27 -25.89
N ARG A 285 -7.51 -12.71 -24.74
CA ARG A 285 -6.50 -13.32 -23.86
C ARG A 285 -6.97 -14.65 -23.28
N ILE A 286 -8.24 -14.75 -22.86
CA ILE A 286 -8.86 -16.00 -22.39
C ILE A 286 -8.76 -17.08 -23.46
N ARG A 287 -9.11 -16.75 -24.71
CA ARG A 287 -9.04 -17.71 -25.83
C ARG A 287 -7.62 -18.08 -26.25
N THR A 288 -6.68 -17.15 -26.08
CA THR A 288 -5.27 -17.33 -26.46
C THR A 288 -4.54 -18.22 -25.47
N LEU A 289 -4.81 -18.05 -24.17
CA LEU A 289 -4.22 -18.89 -23.11
C LEU A 289 -4.99 -20.20 -22.92
N GLY A 290 -6.23 -20.29 -23.38
CA GLY A 290 -7.05 -21.50 -23.30
C GLY A 290 -7.46 -21.99 -24.69
N SER A 291 -8.72 -22.41 -24.83
CA SER A 291 -9.26 -22.88 -26.10
C SER A 291 -9.84 -21.71 -26.94
N PRO A 292 -9.56 -21.64 -28.26
CA PRO A 292 -10.20 -20.68 -29.17
C PRO A 292 -11.73 -20.83 -29.26
N GLN A 293 -12.26 -22.00 -28.89
CA GLN A 293 -13.69 -22.30 -28.91
C GLN A 293 -14.41 -21.87 -27.62
N THR A 294 -13.68 -21.35 -26.63
CA THR A 294 -14.24 -20.89 -25.37
C THR A 294 -15.26 -19.78 -25.62
N ALA A 295 -16.50 -20.01 -25.20
CA ALA A 295 -17.57 -19.03 -25.25
C ALA A 295 -17.39 -18.05 -24.08
N VAL A 296 -17.14 -16.77 -24.39
CA VAL A 296 -17.03 -15.69 -23.40
C VAL A 296 -18.30 -14.84 -23.49
N ILE A 297 -19.05 -14.76 -22.39
CA ILE A 297 -20.36 -14.12 -22.34
C ILE A 297 -20.30 -12.94 -21.37
N SER A 298 -20.67 -11.76 -21.86
CA SER A 298 -20.95 -10.60 -21.02
C SER A 298 -22.37 -10.73 -20.48
N LEU A 299 -22.53 -10.62 -19.17
CA LEU A 299 -23.81 -10.70 -18.47
C LEU A 299 -24.01 -9.43 -17.65
N GLY A 300 -25.20 -8.84 -17.77
CA GLY A 300 -25.59 -7.63 -17.06
C GLY A 300 -26.85 -7.85 -16.25
N GLY A 301 -26.99 -7.13 -15.15
CA GLY A 301 -28.13 -7.23 -14.26
C GLY A 301 -27.91 -6.49 -12.96
N ALA A 302 -28.89 -6.60 -12.08
CA ALA A 302 -28.83 -6.12 -10.72
C ALA A 302 -29.35 -7.21 -9.79
N THR A 303 -28.90 -7.21 -8.54
CA THR A 303 -29.42 -8.12 -7.51
C THR A 303 -30.93 -8.00 -7.37
N GLU A 304 -31.47 -6.79 -7.54
CA GLU A 304 -32.91 -6.52 -7.57
C GLU A 304 -33.69 -7.16 -8.73
N ALA A 305 -33.00 -7.83 -9.67
CA ALA A 305 -33.56 -8.51 -10.84
C ALA A 305 -33.04 -9.95 -11.03
N SER A 306 -32.63 -10.59 -9.93
CA SER A 306 -32.18 -12.00 -9.88
C SER A 306 -30.97 -12.30 -10.75
N ILE A 307 -29.79 -11.88 -10.27
CA ILE A 307 -28.45 -12.14 -10.83
C ILE A 307 -28.21 -11.38 -12.15
N TRP A 308 -28.80 -11.90 -13.24
CA TRP A 308 -28.62 -11.36 -14.59
C TRP A 308 -29.98 -11.21 -15.27
N SER A 309 -30.03 -10.22 -16.15
CA SER A 309 -31.24 -9.82 -16.84
C SER A 309 -30.99 -9.54 -18.33
N ILE A 310 -29.74 -9.31 -18.72
CA ILE A 310 -29.31 -9.05 -20.10
C ILE A 310 -27.99 -9.79 -20.39
N LEU A 311 -27.77 -10.20 -21.64
CA LEU A 311 -26.53 -10.86 -22.02
C LEU A 311 -26.07 -10.53 -23.44
N TYR A 312 -24.75 -10.60 -23.64
CA TYR A 312 -24.09 -10.44 -24.93
C TYR A 312 -22.99 -11.52 -25.11
N PRO A 313 -23.14 -12.44 -26.09
CA PRO A 313 -22.07 -13.36 -26.46
C PRO A 313 -20.96 -12.60 -27.19
N ILE A 314 -19.75 -12.58 -26.62
CA ILE A 314 -18.61 -11.87 -27.21
C ILE A 314 -17.97 -12.78 -28.24
N THR A 315 -18.29 -12.61 -29.53
CA THR A 315 -17.67 -13.40 -30.61
C THR A 315 -16.39 -12.77 -31.15
N GLN A 316 -16.39 -11.45 -31.33
CA GLN A 316 -15.27 -10.66 -31.80
C GLN A 316 -15.30 -9.26 -31.17
N ILE A 317 -14.13 -8.64 -31.04
CA ILE A 317 -13.99 -7.26 -30.57
C ILE A 317 -13.85 -6.36 -31.80
N GLU A 318 -14.74 -5.37 -31.93
CA GLU A 318 -14.69 -4.42 -33.04
C GLU A 318 -13.75 -3.25 -32.71
N PRO A 319 -12.91 -2.79 -33.65
CA PRO A 319 -11.91 -1.72 -33.40
C PRO A 319 -12.50 -0.38 -32.90
N HIS A 320 -13.78 -0.13 -33.15
CA HIS A 320 -14.46 1.11 -32.80
C HIS A 320 -15.19 1.05 -31.44
N TRP A 321 -15.22 -0.12 -30.80
CA TRP A 321 -15.89 -0.26 -29.51
C TRP A 321 -15.10 0.45 -28.40
N LYS A 322 -15.83 1.21 -27.58
CA LYS A 322 -15.29 1.79 -26.34
C LYS A 322 -15.54 0.89 -25.12
N SER A 323 -16.53 0.00 -25.21
CA SER A 323 -16.89 -0.96 -24.17
C SER A 323 -17.63 -2.15 -24.80
N ILE A 324 -17.69 -3.28 -24.08
CA ILE A 324 -18.50 -4.43 -24.48
C ILE A 324 -19.99 -4.10 -24.28
N PRO A 325 -20.86 -4.31 -25.30
CA PRO A 325 -22.30 -4.12 -25.14
C PRO A 325 -22.90 -5.01 -24.03
N TYR A 326 -23.96 -4.52 -23.38
CA TYR A 326 -24.74 -5.33 -22.43
C TYR A 326 -25.60 -6.37 -23.15
N GLY A 327 -25.93 -6.12 -24.43
CA GLY A 327 -26.58 -7.07 -25.32
C GLY A 327 -28.10 -7.02 -25.27
N ARG A 328 -28.74 -8.19 -25.15
CA ARG A 328 -30.21 -8.35 -25.27
C ARG A 328 -30.83 -8.99 -24.04
N PRO A 329 -32.10 -8.67 -23.71
CA PRO A 329 -32.77 -9.19 -22.54
C PRO A 329 -32.83 -10.72 -22.52
N MET A 330 -32.72 -11.27 -21.32
CA MET A 330 -32.90 -12.69 -21.04
C MET A 330 -34.37 -13.12 -21.16
N THR A 331 -34.61 -14.42 -21.21
CA THR A 331 -35.96 -14.97 -21.37
C THR A 331 -36.86 -14.53 -20.21
N HIS A 332 -38.08 -14.07 -20.52
CA HIS A 332 -39.07 -13.50 -19.57
C HIS A 332 -38.60 -12.27 -18.78
N GLN A 333 -37.53 -11.61 -19.23
CA GLN A 333 -37.07 -10.33 -18.70
C GLN A 333 -37.25 -9.22 -19.75
N GLN A 334 -37.42 -7.99 -19.26
CA GLN A 334 -37.60 -6.81 -20.09
C GLN A 334 -36.56 -5.77 -19.71
N PHE A 335 -35.97 -5.10 -20.71
CA PHE A 335 -35.17 -3.90 -20.52
C PHE A 335 -35.81 -2.75 -21.28
N HIS A 336 -36.01 -1.64 -20.57
CA HIS A 336 -36.52 -0.41 -21.13
C HIS A 336 -35.49 0.70 -20.92
N ILE A 337 -35.23 1.47 -21.97
CA ILE A 337 -34.46 2.71 -21.88
C ILE A 337 -35.46 3.84 -21.99
N LEU A 338 -35.70 4.52 -20.87
CA LEU A 338 -36.76 5.52 -20.73
C LEU A 338 -36.18 6.91 -20.48
N ASN A 339 -36.86 7.93 -20.99
CA ASN A 339 -36.57 9.34 -20.71
C ASN A 339 -37.14 9.77 -19.33
N GLU A 340 -36.97 11.05 -18.97
CA GLU A 340 -37.46 11.62 -17.70
C GLU A 340 -38.99 11.55 -17.52
N TYR A 341 -39.75 11.33 -18.60
CA TYR A 341 -41.21 11.18 -18.60
C TYR A 341 -41.67 9.72 -18.63
N LEU A 342 -40.74 8.77 -18.47
CA LEU A 342 -40.97 7.32 -18.58
C LEU A 342 -41.45 6.87 -19.98
N GLU A 343 -41.00 7.56 -21.03
CA GLU A 343 -41.27 7.17 -22.42
C GLU A 343 -40.04 6.52 -23.07
N PRO A 344 -40.21 5.52 -23.96
CA PRO A 344 -39.08 4.85 -24.63
C PRO A 344 -38.21 5.80 -25.46
N CYS A 345 -36.89 5.72 -25.25
CA CYS A 345 -35.89 6.43 -26.06
C CYS A 345 -35.72 5.81 -27.45
N GLN A 346 -35.41 6.64 -28.46
CA GLN A 346 -35.10 6.17 -29.81
C GLN A 346 -33.69 5.56 -29.91
N ASN A 347 -33.38 4.87 -31.01
CA ASN A 347 -32.03 4.35 -31.26
C ASN A 347 -30.98 5.46 -31.20
N GLY A 348 -29.92 5.24 -30.41
CA GLY A 348 -28.83 6.19 -30.19
C GLY A 348 -29.09 7.24 -29.09
N GLU A 349 -30.33 7.43 -28.65
CA GLU A 349 -30.66 8.35 -27.56
C GLU A 349 -30.35 7.72 -26.20
N ALA A 350 -29.69 8.49 -25.33
CA ALA A 350 -29.40 8.06 -23.97
C ALA A 350 -30.63 8.24 -23.08
N GLY A 351 -30.93 7.22 -22.28
CA GLY A 351 -31.99 7.25 -21.28
C GLY A 351 -31.65 6.37 -20.09
N GLN A 352 -32.48 6.46 -19.05
CA GLN A 352 -32.33 5.65 -17.86
C GLN A 352 -32.81 4.23 -18.12
N LEU A 353 -32.07 3.27 -17.61
CA LEU A 353 -32.36 1.85 -17.76
C LEU A 353 -33.32 1.37 -16.66
N TYR A 354 -34.34 0.63 -17.08
CA TYR A 354 -35.33 0.00 -16.22
C TYR A 354 -35.44 -1.49 -16.55
N ILE A 355 -35.53 -2.33 -15.52
CA ILE A 355 -35.69 -3.77 -15.66
C ILE A 355 -37.12 -4.17 -15.29
N GLY A 356 -37.75 -5.01 -16.10
CA GLY A 356 -39.07 -5.58 -15.86
C GLY A 356 -39.07 -7.11 -16.03
N GLY A 357 -40.20 -7.74 -15.68
CA GLY A 357 -40.42 -9.17 -15.92
C GLY A 357 -40.22 -10.06 -14.69
N MET A 358 -40.06 -11.37 -14.93
CA MET A 358 -40.13 -12.40 -13.88
C MET A 358 -38.95 -12.39 -12.90
N GLY A 359 -37.81 -11.80 -13.28
CA GLY A 359 -36.60 -11.72 -12.46
C GLY A 359 -36.68 -10.73 -11.29
N LEU A 360 -37.69 -9.84 -11.26
CA LEU A 360 -37.73 -8.77 -10.27
C LEU A 360 -37.85 -9.29 -8.83
N ALA A 361 -37.02 -8.72 -7.95
CA ALA A 361 -37.12 -8.91 -6.52
C ALA A 361 -38.47 -8.46 -5.98
N ARG A 362 -38.91 -9.09 -4.89
CA ARG A 362 -40.16 -8.72 -4.24
C ARG A 362 -40.07 -7.32 -3.64
N CYS A 363 -38.99 -7.02 -2.94
CA CYS A 363 -38.77 -5.74 -2.27
C CYS A 363 -37.33 -5.64 -1.72
N TYR A 364 -37.01 -4.47 -1.18
CA TYR A 364 -36.02 -4.39 -0.12
C TYR A 364 -36.67 -4.83 1.20
N TRP A 365 -36.05 -5.79 1.88
CA TRP A 365 -36.53 -6.34 3.14
C TRP A 365 -36.70 -5.22 4.17
N ARG A 366 -37.90 -5.08 4.72
CA ARG A 366 -38.26 -4.10 5.76
C ARG A 366 -37.98 -2.63 5.41
N ASP A 367 -37.86 -2.31 4.13
CA ASP A 367 -37.66 -0.94 3.65
C ASP A 367 -38.72 -0.60 2.57
N PRO A 368 -39.98 -0.33 2.99
CA PRO A 368 -41.08 -0.07 2.06
C PRO A 368 -40.93 1.26 1.32
N GLU A 369 -40.28 2.26 1.93
CA GLU A 369 -40.04 3.56 1.29
C GLU A 369 -39.09 3.40 0.11
N LYS A 370 -37.91 2.82 0.35
CA LYS A 370 -36.93 2.58 -0.72
C LYS A 370 -37.43 1.60 -1.76
N THR A 371 -38.27 0.63 -1.36
CA THR A 371 -38.93 -0.28 -2.29
C THR A 371 -39.83 0.48 -3.25
N ARG A 372 -40.65 1.42 -2.76
CA ARG A 372 -41.52 2.23 -3.60
C ARG A 372 -40.73 3.16 -4.53
N ASP A 373 -39.61 3.69 -4.05
CA ASP A 373 -38.77 4.61 -4.82
C ASP A 373 -38.04 3.91 -5.97
N ARG A 374 -37.63 2.65 -5.79
CA ARG A 374 -36.85 1.91 -6.80
C ARG A 374 -37.66 0.89 -7.60
N PHE A 375 -38.73 0.33 -7.06
CA PHE A 375 -39.64 -0.59 -7.76
C PHE A 375 -40.95 0.13 -8.09
N ILE A 376 -40.94 0.85 -9.20
CA ILE A 376 -42.05 1.70 -9.63
C ILE A 376 -43.10 0.89 -10.41
N ILE A 377 -44.30 1.45 -10.54
CA ILE A 377 -45.31 0.98 -11.47
C ILE A 377 -45.34 1.94 -12.66
N HIS A 378 -45.10 1.43 -13.86
CA HIS A 378 -45.12 2.23 -15.08
C HIS A 378 -46.53 2.82 -15.29
N PRO A 379 -46.68 4.15 -15.44
CA PRO A 379 -47.99 4.79 -15.35
C PRO A 379 -48.93 4.40 -16.51
N GLN A 380 -48.39 4.13 -17.71
CA GLN A 380 -49.17 3.77 -18.89
C GLN A 380 -49.41 2.27 -19.04
N THR A 381 -48.41 1.41 -18.83
CA THR A 381 -48.55 -0.05 -19.01
C THR A 381 -49.02 -0.77 -17.74
N GLY A 382 -48.81 -0.17 -16.56
CA GLY A 382 -49.06 -0.83 -15.28
C GLY A 382 -47.98 -1.85 -14.89
N ASP A 383 -46.92 -2.01 -15.68
CA ASP A 383 -45.86 -2.96 -15.39
C ASP A 383 -45.04 -2.52 -14.18
N ARG A 384 -44.62 -3.49 -13.36
CA ARG A 384 -43.67 -3.23 -12.27
C ARG A 384 -42.26 -3.20 -12.84
N LEU A 385 -41.53 -2.12 -12.60
CA LEU A 385 -40.19 -1.89 -13.11
C LEU A 385 -39.22 -1.56 -11.97
N TYR A 386 -38.00 -2.06 -12.07
CA TYR A 386 -36.89 -1.67 -11.21
C TYR A 386 -36.04 -0.59 -11.88
N CYS A 387 -35.85 0.52 -11.17
CA CYS A 387 -35.04 1.67 -11.56
C CYS A 387 -33.57 1.42 -11.20
N THR A 388 -32.73 1.07 -12.18
CA THR A 388 -31.35 0.61 -11.90
C THR A 388 -30.39 1.74 -11.49
N GLY A 389 -30.71 2.97 -11.91
CA GLY A 389 -29.81 4.13 -11.82
C GLY A 389 -28.74 4.15 -12.92
N ASP A 390 -28.80 3.23 -13.88
CA ASP A 390 -27.88 3.15 -15.01
C ASP A 390 -28.40 3.95 -16.21
N LEU A 391 -27.48 4.51 -16.99
CA LEU A 391 -27.75 5.18 -18.24
C LEU A 391 -27.30 4.28 -19.40
N GLY A 392 -28.16 4.10 -20.39
CA GLY A 392 -27.86 3.32 -21.57
C GLY A 392 -28.49 3.90 -22.84
N ARG A 393 -28.15 3.32 -23.98
CA ARG A 393 -28.83 3.59 -25.26
C ARG A 393 -28.93 2.33 -26.11
N TYR A 394 -29.93 2.30 -26.98
CA TYR A 394 -30.03 1.26 -28.00
C TYR A 394 -29.04 1.52 -29.12
N LEU A 395 -28.30 0.47 -29.49
CA LEU A 395 -27.47 0.42 -30.68
C LEU A 395 -28.33 0.07 -31.91
N PRO A 396 -27.88 0.39 -33.13
CA PRO A 396 -28.65 0.12 -34.36
C PRO A 396 -29.01 -1.37 -34.58
N ASP A 397 -28.24 -2.28 -33.99
CA ASP A 397 -28.46 -3.73 -34.05
C ASP A 397 -29.40 -4.26 -32.95
N GLY A 398 -29.96 -3.35 -32.14
CA GLY A 398 -30.86 -3.64 -31.03
C GLY A 398 -30.17 -4.10 -29.74
N ASN A 399 -28.83 -4.13 -29.69
CA ASN A 399 -28.10 -4.33 -28.44
C ASN A 399 -28.14 -3.05 -27.59
N ILE A 400 -27.93 -3.20 -26.29
CA ILE A 400 -27.86 -2.06 -25.37
C ILE A 400 -26.39 -1.75 -25.06
N GLU A 401 -26.01 -0.49 -25.23
CA GLU A 401 -24.74 0.06 -24.74
C GLU A 401 -24.97 0.72 -23.38
N PHE A 402 -24.12 0.39 -22.41
CA PHE A 402 -24.08 1.05 -21.12
C PHE A 402 -23.18 2.29 -21.21
N ILE A 403 -23.72 3.44 -20.79
CA ILE A 403 -23.03 4.74 -20.86
C ILE A 403 -22.39 5.09 -19.51
N GLY A 404 -23.05 4.75 -18.40
CA GLY A 404 -22.60 5.12 -17.06
C GLY A 404 -23.73 5.05 -16.03
N ARG A 405 -23.50 5.62 -14.85
CA ARG A 405 -24.53 5.75 -13.80
C ARG A 405 -25.02 7.19 -13.68
N ILE A 406 -26.27 7.33 -13.27
CA ILE A 406 -26.91 8.62 -12.98
C ILE A 406 -26.60 9.06 -11.54
N ASP A 407 -26.37 8.10 -10.64
CA ASP A 407 -26.00 8.33 -9.24
C ASP A 407 -24.49 8.22 -8.98
N HIS A 408 -24.07 8.52 -7.75
CA HIS A 408 -22.68 8.48 -7.29
C HIS A 408 -22.18 7.07 -6.93
N GLN A 409 -22.97 6.04 -7.21
CA GLN A 409 -22.60 4.66 -6.94
C GLN A 409 -21.56 4.21 -7.97
N VAL A 410 -20.58 3.44 -7.54
CA VAL A 410 -19.45 3.01 -8.37
C VAL A 410 -19.23 1.51 -8.27
N LYS A 411 -18.61 0.94 -9.29
CA LYS A 411 -18.14 -0.45 -9.30
C LYS A 411 -16.62 -0.44 -9.29
N ILE A 412 -16.02 -1.06 -8.27
CA ILE A 412 -14.57 -1.17 -8.09
C ILE A 412 -14.27 -2.61 -7.70
N ARG A 413 -13.37 -3.27 -8.44
CA ARG A 413 -12.95 -4.66 -8.19
C ARG A 413 -14.15 -5.64 -8.13
N GLY A 414 -15.21 -5.39 -8.89
CA GLY A 414 -16.44 -6.21 -8.87
C GLY A 414 -17.44 -5.88 -7.75
N PHE A 415 -17.11 -4.97 -6.82
CA PHE A 415 -18.01 -4.57 -5.73
C PHE A 415 -18.79 -3.31 -6.08
N ARG A 416 -20.09 -3.32 -5.77
CA ARG A 416 -20.97 -2.15 -5.89
C ARG A 416 -20.82 -1.30 -4.62
N ILE A 417 -20.16 -0.15 -4.73
CA ILE A 417 -19.80 0.72 -3.60
C ILE A 417 -20.58 2.04 -3.67
N GLU A 418 -21.16 2.43 -2.54
CA GLU A 418 -21.81 3.73 -2.36
C GLU A 418 -20.81 4.68 -1.69
N LEU A 419 -20.28 5.66 -2.44
CA LEU A 419 -19.25 6.58 -1.91
C LEU A 419 -19.73 7.33 -0.66
N GLY A 420 -21.02 7.63 -0.59
CA GLY A 420 -21.64 8.27 0.58
C GLY A 420 -21.57 7.44 1.87
N GLU A 421 -21.50 6.11 1.80
CA GLU A 421 -21.30 5.23 2.97
C GLU A 421 -19.91 5.47 3.59
N ILE A 422 -18.90 5.59 2.74
CA ILE A 422 -17.53 5.90 3.14
C ILE A 422 -17.43 7.33 3.69
N GLU A 423 -18.01 8.31 2.98
CA GLU A 423 -18.07 9.71 3.45
C GLU A 423 -18.77 9.83 4.81
N ALA A 424 -19.88 9.13 5.03
CA ALA A 424 -20.61 9.13 6.28
C ALA A 424 -19.82 8.48 7.42
N THR A 425 -19.12 7.37 7.15
CA THR A 425 -18.21 6.76 8.12
C THR A 425 -17.09 7.72 8.49
N LEU A 426 -16.40 8.32 7.51
CA LEU A 426 -15.31 9.27 7.78
C LEU A 426 -15.74 10.46 8.65
N ARG A 427 -16.93 11.01 8.41
CA ARG A 427 -17.49 12.10 9.25
C ARG A 427 -17.82 11.71 10.69
N GLN A 428 -17.82 10.43 11.04
CA GLN A 428 -17.96 9.99 12.43
C GLN A 428 -16.64 10.09 13.21
N HIS A 429 -15.50 10.28 12.54
CA HIS A 429 -14.22 10.41 13.21
C HIS A 429 -14.08 11.82 13.83
N PRO A 430 -13.65 11.97 15.11
CA PRO A 430 -13.63 13.27 15.81
C PRO A 430 -12.77 14.35 15.14
N GLU A 431 -11.69 13.95 14.48
CA GLU A 431 -10.76 14.85 13.78
C GLU A 431 -11.20 15.18 12.33
N VAL A 432 -12.38 14.74 11.90
CA VAL A 432 -12.93 14.97 10.55
C VAL A 432 -14.17 15.86 10.64
N GLY A 433 -14.10 17.05 10.04
CA GLY A 433 -15.21 17.97 9.92
C GLY A 433 -16.09 17.67 8.71
N ASP A 434 -15.47 17.39 7.55
CA ASP A 434 -16.17 16.96 6.34
C ASP A 434 -15.30 15.99 5.52
N ALA A 435 -15.95 15.18 4.68
CA ALA A 435 -15.27 14.21 3.84
C ALA A 435 -16.00 14.04 2.51
N VAL A 436 -15.24 13.91 1.43
CA VAL A 436 -15.75 13.62 0.09
C VAL A 436 -14.94 12.48 -0.50
N VAL A 437 -15.61 11.45 -1.00
CA VAL A 437 -14.94 10.32 -1.63
C VAL A 437 -15.27 10.33 -3.10
N ILE A 438 -14.24 10.15 -3.93
CA ILE A 438 -14.39 10.01 -5.38
C ILE A 438 -13.69 8.74 -5.84
N VAL A 439 -14.07 8.29 -7.03
CA VAL A 439 -13.26 7.34 -7.79
C VAL A 439 -12.37 8.10 -8.72
N ARG A 440 -11.07 7.82 -8.65
CA ARG A 440 -10.10 8.26 -9.64
C ARG A 440 -9.66 7.10 -10.51
N GLU A 441 -9.39 7.43 -11.76
CA GLU A 441 -8.84 6.53 -12.77
C GLU A 441 -7.66 7.25 -13.39
N ASP A 442 -6.48 7.11 -12.76
CA ASP A 442 -5.26 7.81 -13.18
C ASP A 442 -4.54 7.05 -14.33
N SER A 443 -4.81 5.75 -14.47
CA SER A 443 -4.46 4.93 -15.63
C SER A 443 -5.70 4.18 -16.15
N PRO A 444 -5.80 3.89 -17.46
CA PRO A 444 -6.98 3.24 -18.03
C PRO A 444 -7.29 1.92 -17.33
N ASN A 445 -8.52 1.78 -16.84
CA ASN A 445 -9.07 0.63 -16.12
C ASN A 445 -8.55 0.40 -14.69
N HIS A 446 -7.76 1.31 -14.12
CA HIS A 446 -7.35 1.25 -12.71
C HIS A 446 -8.12 2.26 -11.87
N LYS A 447 -9.28 1.84 -11.37
CA LYS A 447 -10.14 2.66 -10.50
C LYS A 447 -9.74 2.49 -9.04
N ARG A 448 -9.49 3.60 -8.35
CA ARG A 448 -9.17 3.66 -6.92
C ARG A 448 -10.05 4.65 -6.17
N LEU A 449 -10.30 4.37 -4.90
CA LEU A 449 -11.03 5.25 -4.00
C LEU A 449 -10.07 6.30 -3.43
N VAL A 450 -10.45 7.57 -3.52
CA VAL A 450 -9.71 8.69 -2.94
C VAL A 450 -10.64 9.44 -2.01
N ALA A 451 -10.27 9.52 -0.73
CA ALA A 451 -10.98 10.27 0.29
C ALA A 451 -10.31 11.62 0.52
N TYR A 452 -11.05 12.70 0.30
CA TYR A 452 -10.67 14.06 0.63
C TYR A 452 -11.29 14.42 1.97
N VAL A 453 -10.47 14.82 2.92
CA VAL A 453 -10.86 14.98 4.32
C VAL A 453 -10.52 16.39 4.76
N VAL A 454 -11.46 17.06 5.43
CA VAL A 454 -11.28 18.38 6.01
C VAL A 454 -11.36 18.27 7.53
N ARG A 455 -10.40 18.87 8.24
CA ARG A 455 -10.44 18.96 9.71
C ARG A 455 -11.53 19.97 10.13
N PRO A 456 -12.19 19.76 11.28
CA PRO A 456 -13.12 20.75 11.80
C PRO A 456 -12.36 22.06 12.13
N PRO A 457 -12.92 23.25 11.83
CA PRO A 457 -12.30 24.52 12.20
C PRO A 457 -12.27 24.65 13.74
N GLN A 458 -11.09 24.67 14.36
CA GLN A 458 -10.95 24.78 15.82
C GLN A 458 -9.78 25.70 16.24
N ASN A 459 -10.11 26.79 16.94
CA ASN A 459 -9.21 27.86 17.40
C ASN A 459 -8.25 27.49 18.56
N ALA A 460 -8.01 26.22 18.86
CA ALA A 460 -7.22 25.81 20.04
C ALA A 460 -6.14 24.74 19.76
N SER A 461 -6.30 23.87 18.76
CA SER A 461 -5.32 22.80 18.50
C SER A 461 -4.07 23.29 17.76
N GLU A 462 -4.17 24.34 16.95
CA GLU A 462 -3.01 24.89 16.20
C GLU A 462 -1.96 25.48 17.14
N ALA A 463 -2.35 26.11 18.24
CA ALA A 463 -1.39 26.64 19.22
C ALA A 463 -0.65 25.52 19.98
N ASP A 464 -1.33 24.40 20.26
CA ASP A 464 -0.72 23.22 20.89
C ASP A 464 0.21 22.49 19.90
N GLU A 465 -0.17 22.41 18.61
CA GLU A 465 0.64 21.82 17.52
C GLU A 465 1.87 22.68 17.17
N ASP A 466 1.71 24.01 17.07
CA ASP A 466 2.80 24.99 16.94
C ASP A 466 3.80 24.84 18.11
N SER A 467 3.28 24.72 19.34
CA SER A 467 4.09 24.54 20.54
C SER A 467 4.82 23.19 20.56
N GLU A 468 4.19 22.12 20.06
CA GLU A 468 4.82 20.79 19.96
C GLU A 468 6.01 20.84 18.98
N LEU A 469 5.84 21.43 17.79
CA LEU A 469 6.91 21.54 16.79
C LEU A 469 8.07 22.42 17.28
N LEU A 470 7.76 23.57 17.89
CA LEU A 470 8.78 24.45 18.49
C LEU A 470 9.56 23.72 19.59
N SER A 471 8.89 22.86 20.38
CA SER A 471 9.55 22.04 21.41
C SER A 471 10.46 20.98 20.81
N GLN A 472 10.10 20.38 19.67
CA GLN A 472 10.95 19.42 18.95
C GLN A 472 12.23 20.08 18.43
N TRP A 473 12.11 21.23 17.76
CA TRP A 473 13.28 22.01 17.33
C TRP A 473 14.15 22.41 18.53
N GLN A 474 13.55 22.85 19.63
CA GLN A 474 14.28 23.19 20.85
C GLN A 474 15.08 22.00 21.40
N ALA A 475 14.50 20.79 21.38
CA ALA A 475 15.19 19.57 21.83
C ALA A 475 16.38 19.20 20.93
N ILE A 476 16.22 19.32 19.60
CA ILE A 476 17.30 19.11 18.62
C ILE A 476 18.45 20.08 18.89
N TYR A 477 18.17 21.38 18.96
CA TYR A 477 19.20 22.39 19.20
C TYR A 477 19.88 22.25 20.56
N ASN A 478 19.13 21.96 21.62
CA ASN A 478 19.71 21.71 22.94
C ASN A 478 20.70 20.53 22.91
N THR A 479 20.37 19.48 22.15
CA THR A 479 21.25 18.31 21.98
C THR A 479 22.50 18.69 21.19
N THR A 480 22.34 19.33 20.02
CA THR A 480 23.45 19.77 19.15
C THR A 480 24.42 20.69 19.88
N TYR A 481 23.92 21.70 20.60
CA TYR A 481 24.76 22.62 21.37
C TYR A 481 25.41 21.95 22.59
N SER A 482 24.79 20.93 23.19
CA SER A 482 25.38 20.19 24.32
C SER A 482 26.54 19.27 23.94
N GLN A 483 26.53 18.76 22.69
CA GLN A 483 27.54 17.82 22.18
C GLN A 483 28.75 18.52 21.55
N THR A 484 28.73 19.85 21.45
CA THR A 484 29.82 20.61 20.82
C THR A 484 31.02 20.69 21.79
N PRO A 485 32.19 20.10 21.45
CA PRO A 485 33.40 20.22 22.30
C PRO A 485 33.81 21.68 22.44
N ALA A 486 34.51 22.04 23.52
CA ALA A 486 35.05 23.38 23.74
C ALA A 486 35.93 23.81 22.54
N LEU A 487 35.36 24.61 21.64
CA LEU A 487 35.99 25.03 20.39
C LEU A 487 37.23 25.89 20.67
N GLN A 488 38.25 25.76 19.81
CA GLN A 488 39.46 26.60 19.86
C GLN A 488 39.17 28.07 19.55
N ASN A 489 38.10 28.37 18.80
CA ASN A 489 37.65 29.73 18.51
C ASN A 489 36.23 29.96 19.05
N GLN A 490 36.12 30.80 20.09
CA GLN A 490 34.86 31.02 20.79
C GLN A 490 33.87 31.91 20.00
N THR A 491 34.31 32.64 18.98
CA THR A 491 33.48 33.62 18.22
C THR A 491 32.99 33.09 16.86
N PHE A 492 33.35 31.87 16.49
CA PHE A 492 32.97 31.29 15.21
C PHE A 492 32.65 29.80 15.35
N ASN A 493 31.37 29.51 15.57
CA ASN A 493 30.84 28.15 15.68
C ASN A 493 29.85 27.89 14.54
N ILE A 494 30.22 26.98 13.63
CA ILE A 494 29.45 26.59 12.45
C ILE A 494 29.12 25.08 12.46
N VAL A 495 29.18 24.43 13.63
CA VAL A 495 28.84 23.02 13.77
C VAL A 495 27.38 22.79 13.36
N GLY A 496 27.16 21.82 12.47
CA GLY A 496 25.83 21.46 11.94
C GLY A 496 25.53 21.98 10.53
N TRP A 497 26.38 22.84 9.96
CA TRP A 497 26.22 23.32 8.58
C TRP A 497 26.89 22.37 7.58
N ASN A 498 26.13 21.36 7.16
CA ASN A 498 26.55 20.40 6.13
C ASN A 498 25.91 20.73 4.79
N SER A 499 26.62 20.45 3.71
CA SER A 499 26.07 20.62 2.37
C SER A 499 25.05 19.54 2.06
N SER A 500 23.89 19.94 1.55
CA SER A 500 22.85 19.04 1.07
C SER A 500 23.29 18.24 -0.15
N TYR A 501 24.31 18.66 -0.90
CA TYR A 501 24.85 17.87 -2.01
C TYR A 501 25.69 16.69 -1.52
N THR A 502 26.62 16.93 -0.59
CA THR A 502 27.67 15.95 -0.21
C THR A 502 27.48 15.30 1.16
N GLY A 503 26.62 15.85 2.02
CA GLY A 503 26.48 15.46 3.42
C GLY A 503 27.67 15.84 4.31
N GLN A 504 28.68 16.53 3.77
CA GLN A 504 29.89 16.95 4.50
C GLN A 504 29.78 18.41 4.96
N PRO A 505 30.53 18.83 6.00
CA PRO A 505 30.55 20.23 6.44
C PRO A 505 30.91 21.19 5.31
N ILE A 506 30.20 22.32 5.22
CA ILE A 506 30.54 23.40 4.29
C ILE A 506 31.92 23.96 4.67
N PRO A 507 32.83 24.21 3.69
CA PRO A 507 34.18 24.69 4.01
C PRO A 507 34.17 25.98 4.85
N GLU A 508 35.04 26.04 5.87
CA GLU A 508 35.07 27.15 6.83
C GLU A 508 35.23 28.53 6.15
N ALA A 509 36.04 28.61 5.08
CA ALA A 509 36.24 29.84 4.32
C ALA A 509 34.96 30.38 3.67
N GLU A 510 34.09 29.49 3.17
CA GLU A 510 32.81 29.88 2.57
C GLU A 510 31.83 30.35 3.65
N MET A 511 31.82 29.68 4.81
CA MET A 511 31.02 30.11 5.95
C MET A 511 31.49 31.45 6.52
N HIS A 512 32.80 31.70 6.59
CA HIS A 512 33.33 33.02 6.97
C HIS A 512 32.84 34.10 6.01
N GLU A 513 32.93 33.87 4.70
CA GLU A 513 32.41 34.82 3.70
C GLU A 513 30.92 35.12 3.92
N TRP A 514 30.09 34.08 4.11
CA TRP A 514 28.65 34.24 4.35
C TRP A 514 28.35 35.05 5.62
N VAL A 515 29.06 34.77 6.72
CA VAL A 515 28.90 35.52 7.98
C VAL A 515 29.34 36.97 7.82
N GLU A 516 30.54 37.21 7.28
CA GLU A 516 31.09 38.56 7.18
C GLU A 516 30.24 39.46 6.26
N HIS A 517 29.75 38.95 5.14
CA HIS A 517 28.82 39.71 4.29
C HIS A 517 27.48 40.03 4.99
N THR A 518 26.97 39.10 5.81
CA THR A 518 25.75 39.33 6.61
C THR A 518 26.00 40.42 7.67
N VAL A 519 27.16 40.38 8.34
CA VAL A 519 27.57 41.37 9.33
C VAL A 519 27.78 42.74 8.70
N GLU A 520 28.50 42.83 7.58
CA GLU A 520 28.68 44.06 6.82
C GLU A 520 27.34 44.71 6.48
N ARG A 521 26.38 43.91 6.02
CA ARG A 521 25.04 44.39 5.68
C ARG A 521 24.29 44.92 6.90
N ILE A 522 24.31 44.20 8.02
CA ILE A 522 23.64 44.67 9.23
C ILE A 522 24.29 45.95 9.76
N LEU A 523 25.63 46.05 9.71
CA LEU A 523 26.35 47.27 10.13
C LEU A 523 26.05 48.48 9.23
N GLN A 524 25.75 48.28 7.94
CA GLN A 524 25.28 49.36 7.05
C GLN A 524 23.93 49.94 7.48
N LEU A 525 23.13 49.21 8.27
CA LEU A 525 21.89 49.71 8.86
C LEU A 525 22.13 50.66 10.05
N GLN A 526 23.39 50.83 10.47
CA GLN A 526 23.82 51.64 11.62
C GLN A 526 23.11 51.26 12.94
N PRO A 527 23.14 49.98 13.35
CA PRO A 527 22.39 49.48 14.50
C PRO A 527 22.90 50.07 15.82
N GLN A 528 22.01 50.55 16.70
CA GLN A 528 22.42 51.05 18.04
C GLN A 528 21.64 50.38 19.19
N GLN A 529 20.34 50.12 19.03
CA GLN A 529 19.45 49.48 19.99
C GLN A 529 18.85 48.24 19.34
N VAL A 530 19.50 47.10 19.55
CA VAL A 530 19.31 45.90 18.71
C VAL A 530 18.64 44.78 19.48
N LEU A 531 17.63 44.15 18.89
CA LEU A 531 17.15 42.82 19.30
C LEU A 531 17.49 41.79 18.22
N GLU A 532 18.25 40.76 18.57
CA GLU A 532 18.46 39.58 17.74
C GLU A 532 17.62 38.42 18.28
N ILE A 533 16.74 37.88 17.43
CA ILE A 533 15.90 36.73 17.74
C ILE A 533 16.53 35.49 17.11
N GLY A 534 16.75 34.46 17.94
CA GLY A 534 17.49 33.25 17.58
C GLY A 534 18.98 33.52 17.40
N CYS A 535 19.61 34.14 18.40
CA CYS A 535 21.02 34.53 18.35
C CYS A 535 21.99 33.33 18.36
N GLY A 536 21.49 32.12 18.62
CA GLY A 536 22.27 30.89 18.66
C GLY A 536 23.46 31.01 19.61
N THR A 537 24.62 30.53 19.16
CA THR A 537 25.86 30.55 19.96
C THR A 537 26.61 31.89 19.93
N GLY A 538 26.03 32.94 19.32
CA GLY A 538 26.59 34.30 19.30
C GLY A 538 27.43 34.65 18.07
N LEU A 539 27.16 34.03 16.93
CA LEU A 539 27.92 34.23 15.69
C LEU A 539 27.89 35.70 15.22
N LEU A 540 26.70 36.33 15.25
CA LEU A 540 26.53 37.74 14.94
C LEU A 540 26.78 38.64 16.17
N VAL A 541 26.35 38.20 17.36
CA VAL A 541 26.53 38.94 18.64
C VAL A 541 27.96 39.43 18.82
N SER A 542 28.96 38.56 18.61
CA SER A 542 30.37 38.88 18.78
C SER A 542 30.91 39.98 17.86
N ARG A 543 30.24 40.22 16.72
CA ARG A 543 30.68 41.13 15.66
C ARG A 543 29.85 42.41 15.59
N ILE A 544 28.57 42.34 15.92
CA ILE A 544 27.64 43.47 15.81
C ILE A 544 27.54 44.23 17.12
N ALA A 545 27.43 43.51 18.25
CA ALA A 545 27.24 44.15 19.56
C ALA A 545 28.30 45.21 19.90
N PRO A 546 29.61 45.05 19.58
CA PRO A 546 30.62 46.09 19.83
C PRO A 546 30.34 47.46 19.17
N HIS A 547 29.49 47.51 18.15
CA HIS A 547 29.11 48.74 17.44
C HIS A 547 27.78 49.35 17.94
N CYS A 548 27.13 48.70 18.91
CA CYS A 548 25.82 49.08 19.42
C CYS A 548 25.90 49.68 20.82
N THR A 549 24.90 50.48 21.18
CA THR A 549 24.73 51.00 22.55
C THR A 549 24.08 49.99 23.48
N HIS A 550 23.17 49.15 22.96
CA HIS A 550 22.54 48.07 23.70
C HIS A 550 22.16 46.93 22.74
N TYR A 551 22.30 45.68 23.20
CA TYR A 551 22.05 44.49 22.37
C TYR A 551 21.30 43.43 23.18
N TRP A 552 20.05 43.13 22.82
CA TRP A 552 19.29 42.00 23.33
C TRP A 552 19.52 40.79 22.44
N ALA A 553 20.07 39.72 22.99
CA ALA A 553 20.27 38.44 22.32
C ALA A 553 19.27 37.44 22.89
N ALA A 554 18.26 37.09 22.09
CA ALA A 554 17.17 36.21 22.48
C ALA A 554 17.28 34.85 21.79
N ASP A 555 17.12 33.77 22.55
CA ASP A 555 17.11 32.41 22.02
C ASP A 555 16.29 31.50 22.93
N PHE A 556 15.55 30.55 22.35
CA PHE A 556 14.81 29.54 23.11
C PHE A 556 15.69 28.45 23.73
N SER A 557 16.96 28.33 23.32
CA SER A 557 17.93 27.39 23.88
C SER A 557 18.80 28.06 24.96
N GLY A 558 18.57 27.69 26.22
CA GLY A 558 19.45 28.08 27.32
C GLY A 558 20.89 27.52 27.21
N GLN A 559 21.16 26.53 26.35
CA GLN A 559 22.53 26.09 26.04
C GLN A 559 23.23 27.09 25.12
N ALA A 560 22.56 27.59 24.09
CA ALA A 560 23.10 28.56 23.15
C ALA A 560 23.48 29.88 23.87
N LEU A 561 22.60 30.36 24.75
CA LEU A 561 22.85 31.56 25.56
C LEU A 561 24.02 31.40 26.54
N ARG A 562 24.25 30.18 27.07
CA ARG A 562 25.42 29.91 27.91
C ARG A 562 26.74 30.06 27.16
N CYS A 563 26.78 29.75 25.87
CA CYS A 563 27.97 30.00 25.03
C CYS A 563 28.26 31.51 24.95
N ILE A 564 27.23 32.34 24.77
CA ILE A 564 27.38 33.80 24.72
C ILE A 564 27.82 34.34 26.09
N GLU A 565 27.26 33.83 27.19
CA GLU A 565 27.65 34.25 28.54
C GLU A 565 29.12 33.92 28.85
N GLN A 566 29.65 32.79 28.36
CA GLN A 566 31.07 32.48 28.43
C GLN A 566 31.91 33.41 27.54
N MET A 567 31.43 33.71 26.33
CA MET A 567 32.09 34.62 25.39
C MET A 567 32.24 36.05 25.93
N ARG A 568 31.25 36.53 26.70
CA ARG A 568 31.31 37.84 27.37
C ARG A 568 32.48 37.99 28.33
N GLN A 569 33.07 36.89 28.80
CA GLN A 569 34.21 36.91 29.71
C GLN A 569 35.56 37.05 28.97
N SER A 570 35.60 36.75 27.68
CA SER A 570 36.83 36.67 26.88
C SER A 570 36.87 37.64 25.70
N VAL A 571 35.72 38.14 25.23
CA VAL A 571 35.61 39.07 24.09
C VAL A 571 35.20 40.47 24.57
N PRO A 572 36.04 41.50 24.36
CA PRO A 572 35.73 42.88 24.78
C PRO A 572 34.60 43.49 23.94
N GLY A 573 33.77 44.35 24.55
CA GLY A 573 32.68 45.05 23.87
C GLY A 573 31.32 44.31 23.91
N LEU A 574 31.15 43.33 24.81
CA LEU A 574 29.90 42.59 25.01
C LEU A 574 29.26 42.85 26.40
N GLU A 575 29.73 43.86 27.12
CA GLU A 575 29.25 44.18 28.48
C GLU A 575 27.78 44.60 28.49
N HIS A 576 27.32 45.28 27.44
CA HIS A 576 25.94 45.76 27.24
C HIS A 576 25.01 44.75 26.56
N VAL A 577 25.45 43.50 26.37
CA VAL A 577 24.60 42.42 25.85
C VAL A 577 23.67 41.89 26.94
N THR A 578 22.38 41.82 26.65
CA THR A 578 21.33 41.24 27.52
C THR A 578 20.84 39.93 26.92
N LEU A 579 20.97 38.83 27.66
CA LEU A 579 20.53 37.49 27.21
C LEU A 579 19.08 37.24 27.63
N LEU A 580 18.26 36.73 26.71
CA LEU A 580 16.84 36.48 26.93
C LEU A 580 16.47 35.04 26.50
N GLU A 581 16.22 34.15 27.45
CA GLU A 581 15.78 32.78 27.15
C GLU A 581 14.27 32.73 26.86
N ARG A 582 13.89 32.68 25.58
CA ARG A 582 12.48 32.73 25.13
C ARG A 582 12.31 32.39 23.65
N ALA A 583 11.08 32.06 23.25
CA ALA A 583 10.67 31.88 21.86
C ALA A 583 10.55 33.20 21.08
N ALA A 584 10.55 33.11 19.75
CA ALA A 584 10.56 34.24 18.83
C ALA A 584 9.30 35.14 18.88
N ASP A 585 8.16 34.60 19.32
CA ASP A 585 6.91 35.33 19.46
C ASP A 585 6.80 36.09 20.80
N ASN A 586 7.73 35.89 21.73
CA ASN A 586 7.71 36.52 23.05
C ASN A 586 8.53 37.82 23.10
N PHE A 587 7.83 38.95 23.10
CA PHE A 587 8.41 40.31 23.21
C PHE A 587 8.33 40.90 24.63
N ASP A 588 8.05 40.11 25.66
CA ASP A 588 7.83 40.61 27.02
C ASP A 588 9.07 41.34 27.57
N GLY A 589 8.88 42.59 28.00
CA GLY A 589 9.98 43.43 28.49
C GLY A 589 10.75 44.19 27.41
N ILE A 590 10.38 44.04 26.13
CA ILE A 590 10.78 44.96 25.05
C ILE A 590 9.69 46.02 24.91
N ALA A 591 10.06 47.29 25.08
CA ALA A 591 9.09 48.38 24.97
C ALA A 591 8.74 48.69 23.51
N GLU A 592 7.54 49.20 23.25
CA GLU A 592 7.17 49.67 21.92
C GLU A 592 8.10 50.80 21.45
N ALA A 593 8.47 50.77 20.17
CA ALA A 593 9.38 51.73 19.53
C ALA A 593 10.72 51.96 20.28
N SER A 594 11.21 50.99 21.05
CA SER A 594 12.50 51.11 21.75
C SER A 594 13.70 50.70 20.90
N LEU A 595 13.48 49.90 19.86
CA LEU A 595 14.54 49.37 19.00
C LEU A 595 14.74 50.25 17.77
N ASP A 596 15.96 50.24 17.22
CA ASP A 596 16.21 50.78 15.88
C ASP A 596 16.59 49.71 14.86
N THR A 597 17.08 48.56 15.32
CA THR A 597 17.29 47.39 14.47
C THR A 597 16.77 46.14 15.16
N LEU A 598 16.03 45.32 14.42
CA LEU A 598 15.67 43.96 14.82
C LEU A 598 16.24 42.98 13.81
N ILE A 599 16.86 41.90 14.29
CA ILE A 599 17.56 40.90 13.49
C ILE A 599 16.89 39.55 13.69
N ILE A 600 16.52 38.89 12.58
CA ILE A 600 16.14 37.47 12.55
C ILE A 600 16.93 36.84 11.40
N ASN A 601 18.02 36.13 11.70
CA ASN A 601 18.92 35.61 10.65
C ASN A 601 19.07 34.10 10.79
N SER A 602 18.69 33.35 9.75
CA SER A 602 18.72 31.87 9.72
C SER A 602 17.93 31.20 10.86
N VAL A 603 16.72 31.72 11.13
CA VAL A 603 15.82 31.23 12.19
C VAL A 603 14.42 30.94 11.66
N ILE A 604 13.96 31.72 10.69
CA ILE A 604 12.58 31.66 10.17
C ILE A 604 12.27 30.29 9.56
N GLN A 605 13.27 29.60 9.01
CA GLN A 605 13.09 28.26 8.46
C GLN A 605 12.65 27.21 9.51
N HIS A 606 12.79 27.49 10.80
CA HIS A 606 12.35 26.60 11.89
C HIS A 606 10.98 27.01 12.48
N PHE A 607 10.32 28.01 11.88
CA PHE A 607 8.97 28.40 12.31
C PHE A 607 7.93 27.40 11.81
N PRO A 608 6.88 27.13 12.61
CA PRO A 608 5.92 26.07 12.31
C PRO A 608 5.00 26.41 11.13
N SER A 609 4.73 27.70 10.91
CA SER A 609 3.81 28.16 9.88
C SER A 609 4.11 29.60 9.45
N ILE A 610 3.56 29.98 8.31
CA ILE A 610 3.58 31.36 7.83
C ILE A 610 2.77 32.31 8.74
N ASP A 611 1.69 31.81 9.36
CA ASP A 611 0.87 32.58 10.29
C ASP A 611 1.64 32.92 11.57
N TYR A 612 2.45 31.98 12.08
CA TYR A 612 3.37 32.25 13.19
C TYR A 612 4.38 33.36 12.83
N LEU A 613 4.96 33.32 11.61
CA LEU A 613 5.85 34.39 11.13
C LEU A 613 5.14 35.75 11.08
N VAL A 614 3.92 35.80 10.54
CA VAL A 614 3.11 37.04 10.49
C VAL A 614 2.88 37.59 11.90
N ALA A 615 2.57 36.73 12.88
CA ALA A 615 2.40 37.13 14.27
C ALA A 615 3.68 37.70 14.91
N VAL A 616 4.84 37.08 14.64
CA VAL A 616 6.16 37.57 15.08
C VAL A 616 6.46 38.93 14.43
N LEU A 617 6.27 39.07 13.12
CA LEU A 617 6.55 40.32 12.40
C LEU A 617 5.61 41.46 12.83
N ALA A 618 4.34 41.17 13.12
CA ALA A 618 3.41 42.18 13.64
C ALA A 618 3.85 42.76 15.00
N LYS A 619 4.47 41.94 15.86
CA LYS A 619 5.07 42.39 17.12
C LYS A 619 6.39 43.14 16.88
N ALA A 620 7.23 42.63 15.97
CA ALA A 620 8.50 43.25 15.59
C ALA A 620 8.32 44.68 15.05
N VAL A 621 7.33 44.90 14.17
CA VAL A 621 6.98 46.22 13.61
C VAL A 621 6.62 47.23 14.71
N LYS A 622 5.98 46.79 15.79
CA LYS A 622 5.64 47.67 16.94
C LYS A 622 6.84 47.98 17.83
N ALA A 623 7.78 47.03 17.96
CA ALA A 623 8.97 47.19 18.80
C ALA A 623 10.01 48.14 18.17
N VAL A 624 10.05 48.24 16.84
CA VAL A 624 11.00 49.09 16.10
C VAL A 624 10.45 50.51 15.91
N ARG A 625 11.25 51.52 16.22
CA ARG A 625 10.89 52.94 16.08
C ARG A 625 10.72 53.32 14.60
N LYS A 626 9.95 54.39 14.32
CA LYS A 626 9.93 55.00 12.98
C LYS A 626 11.34 55.40 12.54
N GLY A 627 11.73 55.03 11.33
CA GLY A 627 13.08 55.13 10.76
C GLY A 627 13.99 53.95 11.08
N GLY A 628 13.56 53.01 11.94
CA GLY A 628 14.28 51.77 12.23
C GLY A 628 14.06 50.69 11.18
N LYS A 629 14.85 49.61 11.27
CA LYS A 629 14.89 48.52 10.28
C LYS A 629 14.68 47.15 10.93
N ILE A 630 14.00 46.25 10.23
CA ILE A 630 13.95 44.82 10.55
C ILE A 630 14.74 44.08 9.47
N PHE A 631 15.79 43.39 9.86
CA PHE A 631 16.60 42.56 8.99
C PHE A 631 16.19 41.09 9.15
N LEU A 632 15.77 40.47 8.04
CA LEU A 632 15.40 39.07 7.94
C LEU A 632 16.41 38.40 7.00
N GLY A 633 17.35 37.67 7.57
CA GLY A 633 18.46 37.10 6.82
C GLY A 633 18.29 35.60 6.56
N ASP A 634 18.85 35.16 5.45
CA ASP A 634 19.01 33.74 5.09
C ASP A 634 17.71 32.99 4.83
N LEU A 635 16.75 33.66 4.20
CA LEU A 635 15.46 33.09 3.83
C LEU A 635 15.57 32.19 2.60
N GLN A 636 14.90 31.04 2.63
CA GLN A 636 14.84 30.12 1.50
C GLN A 636 13.75 30.52 0.50
N SER A 637 14.06 30.44 -0.80
CA SER A 637 13.17 30.88 -1.88
C SER A 637 12.21 29.79 -2.33
N LEU A 638 10.90 29.97 -2.07
CA LEU A 638 9.87 29.02 -2.50
C LEU A 638 9.83 28.82 -4.02
N PRO A 639 9.93 29.88 -4.86
CA PRO A 639 10.01 29.70 -6.32
C PRO A 639 11.20 28.87 -6.81
N LEU A 640 12.25 28.71 -6.01
CA LEU A 640 13.45 27.94 -6.36
C LEU A 640 13.54 26.59 -5.64
N LEU A 641 12.57 26.25 -4.78
CA LEU A 641 12.59 25.04 -3.95
C LEU A 641 12.68 23.76 -4.79
N GLU A 642 11.90 23.67 -5.85
CA GLU A 642 11.91 22.51 -6.74
C GLU A 642 13.22 22.39 -7.53
N ALA A 643 13.77 23.51 -7.99
CA ALA A 643 15.07 23.54 -8.68
C ALA A 643 16.20 23.11 -7.73
N TYR A 644 16.16 23.57 -6.47
CA TYR A 644 17.08 23.17 -5.42
C TYR A 644 17.05 21.66 -5.19
N HIS A 645 15.88 21.09 -4.87
CA HIS A 645 15.73 19.65 -4.64
C HIS A 645 16.12 18.83 -5.88
N THR A 646 15.73 19.27 -7.09
CA THR A 646 16.15 18.63 -8.34
C THR A 646 17.68 18.57 -8.46
N SER A 647 18.36 19.68 -8.15
CA SER A 647 19.82 19.75 -8.24
C SER A 647 20.53 18.84 -7.24
N VAL A 648 19.99 18.73 -6.01
CA VAL A 648 20.52 17.84 -4.97
C VAL A 648 20.32 16.38 -5.35
N GLN A 649 19.13 16.00 -5.81
CA GLN A 649 18.86 14.63 -6.25
C GLN A 649 19.68 14.27 -7.48
N LEU A 650 19.83 15.18 -8.46
CA LEU A 650 20.65 14.95 -9.64
C LEU A 650 22.13 14.74 -9.29
N TYR A 651 22.64 15.44 -8.26
CA TYR A 651 24.01 15.28 -7.79
C TYR A 651 24.23 13.92 -7.12
N ARG A 652 23.21 13.38 -6.45
CA ARG A 652 23.26 12.11 -5.71
C ARG A 652 22.88 10.89 -6.56
N ALA A 653 22.22 11.10 -7.70
CA ALA A 653 21.72 10.04 -8.56
C ALA A 653 22.82 9.34 -9.36
N ASP A 654 22.64 8.03 -9.60
CA ASP A 654 23.52 7.25 -10.46
C ASP A 654 23.33 7.62 -11.94
N GLU A 655 24.40 7.54 -12.74
CA GLU A 655 24.36 7.90 -14.18
C GLU A 655 23.30 7.11 -14.98
N GLY A 656 22.96 5.90 -14.52
CA GLY A 656 21.96 5.02 -15.13
C GLY A 656 20.51 5.29 -14.73
N GLU A 657 20.27 6.17 -13.75
CA GLU A 657 18.91 6.53 -13.34
C GLU A 657 18.17 7.26 -14.46
N ARG A 658 16.86 6.98 -14.54
CA ARG A 658 15.97 7.60 -15.53
C ARG A 658 15.33 8.87 -15.00
N ARG A 659 14.92 9.75 -15.91
CA ARG A 659 14.17 10.98 -15.62
C ARG A 659 12.96 10.75 -14.70
N SER A 660 12.22 9.66 -14.89
CA SER A 660 11.06 9.34 -14.04
C SER A 660 11.43 9.02 -12.59
N GLN A 661 12.59 8.41 -12.35
CA GLN A 661 13.11 8.12 -11.01
C GLN A 661 13.56 9.42 -10.33
N LEU A 662 14.31 10.26 -11.06
CA LEU A 662 14.74 11.58 -10.57
C LEU A 662 13.55 12.50 -10.25
N LEU A 663 12.51 12.50 -11.08
CA LEU A 663 11.29 13.25 -10.82
C LEU A 663 10.62 12.78 -9.52
N ASN A 664 10.57 11.47 -9.31
CA ASN A 664 9.98 10.88 -8.11
C ASN A 664 10.77 11.27 -6.84
N THR A 665 12.08 11.09 -6.84
CA THR A 665 12.93 11.44 -5.68
C THR A 665 12.91 12.94 -5.37
N THR A 666 12.85 13.80 -6.40
CA THR A 666 12.71 15.25 -6.23
C THR A 666 11.39 15.62 -5.54
N GLN A 667 10.29 15.04 -6.00
CA GLN A 667 8.96 15.33 -5.45
C GLN A 667 8.81 14.81 -4.01
N LEU A 668 9.41 13.65 -3.70
CA LEU A 668 9.51 13.15 -2.33
C LEU A 668 10.29 14.12 -1.42
N ALA A 669 11.43 14.64 -1.89
CA ALA A 669 12.25 15.56 -1.10
C ALA A 669 11.51 16.88 -0.79
N ILE A 670 10.75 17.41 -1.74
CA ILE A 670 9.87 18.59 -1.53
C ILE A 670 8.75 18.27 -0.54
N ALA A 671 8.16 17.07 -0.63
CA ALA A 671 7.11 16.62 0.27
C ALA A 671 7.59 16.31 1.69
N GLN A 672 8.91 16.21 1.90
CA GLN A 672 9.57 16.02 3.19
C GLN A 672 10.26 17.30 3.67
N GLU A 673 9.99 18.45 3.04
CA GLU A 673 10.57 19.72 3.46
C GLU A 673 9.99 20.16 4.82
N GLU A 674 10.78 19.94 5.87
CA GLU A 674 10.45 20.28 7.26
C GLU A 674 10.68 21.76 7.57
N GLU A 675 11.48 22.45 6.75
CA GLU A 675 11.79 23.86 6.94
C GLU A 675 10.74 24.77 6.29
N LEU A 676 10.47 25.92 6.90
CA LEU A 676 9.62 26.95 6.31
C LEU A 676 10.36 27.69 5.19
N VAL A 677 9.82 27.62 3.98
CA VAL A 677 10.34 28.21 2.74
C VAL A 677 9.37 29.27 2.25
N ILE A 678 9.86 30.46 1.90
CA ILE A 678 9.03 31.66 1.72
C ILE A 678 9.25 32.27 0.34
N ASP A 679 8.16 32.58 -0.34
CA ASP A 679 8.15 33.35 -1.59
C ASP A 679 8.47 34.84 -1.30
N PRO A 680 9.45 35.46 -1.99
CA PRO A 680 9.71 36.90 -1.88
C PRO A 680 8.46 37.80 -2.02
N ALA A 681 7.46 37.38 -2.79
CA ALA A 681 6.19 38.09 -2.96
C ALA A 681 5.40 38.24 -1.64
N PHE A 682 5.65 37.34 -0.66
CA PHE A 682 5.11 37.43 0.70
C PHE A 682 5.29 38.82 1.30
N PHE A 683 6.52 39.38 1.24
CA PHE A 683 6.84 40.62 1.92
C PHE A 683 6.09 41.82 1.34
N SER A 684 5.81 41.77 0.03
CA SER A 684 5.01 42.79 -0.60
C SER A 684 3.52 42.68 -0.23
N ALA A 685 2.99 41.46 -0.08
CA ALA A 685 1.66 41.23 0.48
C ALA A 685 1.59 41.61 1.98
N LEU A 686 2.66 41.38 2.74
CA LEU A 686 2.79 41.74 4.14
C LEU A 686 2.67 43.26 4.34
N LYS A 687 3.32 44.06 3.50
CA LYS A 687 3.20 45.54 3.54
C LYS A 687 1.77 46.03 3.30
N HIS A 688 0.94 45.30 2.56
CA HIS A 688 -0.47 45.64 2.42
C HIS A 688 -1.25 45.46 3.74
N HIS A 689 -0.87 44.45 4.53
CA HIS A 689 -1.51 44.13 5.81
C HIS A 689 -0.91 44.88 7.00
N LEU A 690 0.37 45.25 6.92
CA LEU A 690 1.13 46.04 7.90
C LEU A 690 1.65 47.33 7.22
N PRO A 691 0.80 48.36 7.09
CA PRO A 691 1.12 49.59 6.35
C PRO A 691 2.23 50.44 6.99
N GLU A 692 2.63 50.15 8.23
CA GLU A 692 3.77 50.76 8.92
C GLU A 692 5.12 50.42 8.25
N ILE A 693 5.16 49.38 7.41
CA ILE A 693 6.32 49.03 6.58
C ILE A 693 6.40 50.01 5.40
N ALA A 694 7.31 50.98 5.49
CA ALA A 694 7.53 52.02 4.50
C ALA A 694 8.20 51.47 3.23
N GLN A 695 9.24 50.65 3.41
CA GLN A 695 10.05 50.10 2.32
C GLN A 695 10.39 48.64 2.56
N ILE A 696 10.60 47.93 1.46
CA ILE A 696 11.04 46.53 1.44
C ILE A 696 12.22 46.48 0.48
N GLU A 697 13.32 45.91 0.94
CA GLU A 697 14.47 45.59 0.12
C GLU A 697 14.69 44.08 0.17
N ILE A 698 14.69 43.41 -0.99
CA ILE A 698 14.91 41.98 -1.13
C ILE A 698 16.16 41.81 -2.01
N LEU A 699 17.26 41.32 -1.43
CA LEU A 699 18.53 41.15 -2.13
C LEU A 699 18.93 39.67 -2.14
N PRO A 700 19.56 39.18 -3.23
CA PRO A 700 20.24 37.90 -3.21
C PRO A 700 21.42 37.94 -2.21
N LYS A 701 21.84 36.77 -1.73
CA LYS A 701 23.04 36.65 -0.90
C LYS A 701 24.29 37.14 -1.64
N ARG A 702 25.28 37.66 -0.92
CA ARG A 702 26.58 38.04 -1.47
C ARG A 702 27.60 36.91 -1.30
N GLY A 703 28.61 36.89 -2.17
CA GLY A 703 29.70 35.90 -2.10
C GLY A 703 30.22 35.44 -3.45
N ILE A 704 31.51 35.13 -3.51
CA ILE A 704 32.15 34.52 -4.68
C ILE A 704 32.06 33.00 -4.66
N HIS A 705 31.83 32.40 -3.49
CA HIS A 705 31.62 30.96 -3.34
C HIS A 705 30.16 30.60 -3.62
N HIS A 706 29.94 29.64 -4.52
CA HIS A 706 28.60 29.24 -4.99
C HIS A 706 28.17 27.93 -4.33
N ASN A 707 27.48 28.02 -3.19
CA ASN A 707 26.89 26.88 -2.47
C ASN A 707 25.37 27.10 -2.29
N GLU A 708 24.69 26.18 -1.60
CA GLU A 708 23.24 26.26 -1.40
C GLU A 708 22.79 27.57 -0.72
N LEU A 709 23.62 28.11 0.19
CA LEU A 709 23.33 29.35 0.91
C LEU A 709 23.37 30.57 -0.03
N THR A 710 24.35 30.65 -0.93
CA THR A 710 24.50 31.82 -1.83
C THR A 710 23.64 31.74 -3.09
N ARG A 711 23.13 30.55 -3.44
CA ARG A 711 22.30 30.30 -4.63
C ARG A 711 20.79 30.44 -4.38
N PHE A 712 20.28 29.81 -3.32
CA PHE A 712 18.84 29.63 -3.12
C PHE A 712 18.25 30.47 -1.97
N ARG A 713 19.11 31.19 -1.24
CA ARG A 713 18.69 32.06 -0.14
C ARG A 713 18.81 33.53 -0.48
N TYR A 714 18.00 34.33 0.22
CA TYR A 714 17.93 35.78 0.07
C TYR A 714 17.75 36.45 1.43
N ASP A 715 17.92 37.76 1.44
CA ASP A 715 17.86 38.59 2.63
C ASP A 715 16.89 39.74 2.40
N VAL A 716 16.09 40.03 3.41
CA VAL A 716 15.06 41.07 3.39
C VAL A 716 15.35 42.14 4.44
N THR A 717 15.15 43.39 4.07
CA THR A 717 15.18 44.52 5.01
C THR A 717 13.86 45.27 4.90
N LEU A 718 13.16 45.39 6.03
CA LEU A 718 11.92 46.13 6.18
C LEU A 718 12.21 47.44 6.90
N GLU A 719 11.88 48.58 6.29
CA GLU A 719 11.98 49.88 6.95
C GLU A 719 10.63 50.29 7.53
N ILE A 720 10.62 50.70 8.79
CA ILE A 720 9.41 51.14 9.49
C ILE A 720 9.28 52.66 9.40
N GLY A 721 8.14 53.19 8.96
CA GLY A 721 7.95 54.65 8.89
C GLY A 721 6.98 55.10 7.80
N GLU A 722 7.28 56.24 7.19
CA GLU A 722 6.48 56.79 6.08
C GLU A 722 7.08 56.36 4.72
N PRO A 723 6.27 55.93 3.75
CA PRO A 723 6.77 55.48 2.45
C PRO A 723 7.43 56.63 1.68
N LEU A 724 8.64 56.37 1.16
CA LEU A 724 9.31 57.30 0.24
C LEU A 724 8.75 57.16 -1.18
N PRO A 725 8.76 58.23 -1.99
CA PRO A 725 8.29 58.18 -3.37
C PRO A 725 9.17 57.23 -4.21
N ILE A 726 8.51 56.46 -5.07
CA ILE A 726 9.17 55.58 -6.05
C ILE A 726 10.09 56.40 -6.94
N THR A 727 11.30 55.92 -7.17
CA THR A 727 12.26 56.59 -8.06
C THR A 727 11.87 56.40 -9.52
N SER A 728 11.39 57.48 -10.16
CA SER A 728 10.90 57.45 -11.54
C SER A 728 11.94 57.82 -12.60
N ASP A 729 13.08 58.37 -12.21
CA ASP A 729 14.14 58.90 -13.10
C ASP A 729 15.22 57.86 -13.46
N ILE A 730 14.88 56.56 -13.45
CA ILE A 730 15.79 55.47 -13.80
C ILE A 730 15.70 55.18 -15.30
N GLN A 731 16.84 55.18 -16.00
CA GLN A 731 16.92 54.67 -17.36
C GLN A 731 16.96 53.14 -17.35
N TRP A 732 15.84 52.49 -17.63
CA TRP A 732 15.74 51.02 -17.69
C TRP A 732 16.13 50.46 -19.06
N LEU A 733 16.87 49.35 -19.04
CA LEU A 733 17.21 48.52 -20.19
C LEU A 733 16.74 47.08 -19.92
N GLU A 734 16.29 46.37 -20.94
CA GLU A 734 16.06 44.92 -20.83
C GLU A 734 17.38 44.18 -21.00
N TRP A 735 17.66 43.22 -20.12
CA TRP A 735 18.83 42.37 -20.25
C TRP A 735 18.70 41.41 -21.45
N GLN A 736 19.84 41.08 -22.04
CA GLN A 736 20.00 40.18 -23.18
C GLN A 736 21.36 39.51 -23.05
N PRO A 737 21.57 38.27 -23.54
CA PRO A 737 22.80 37.50 -23.34
C PRO A 737 24.11 38.15 -23.84
N HIS A 738 24.03 39.17 -24.70
CA HIS A 738 25.22 39.92 -25.12
C HIS A 738 25.77 40.81 -24.00
N TRP A 739 24.94 41.32 -23.10
CA TRP A 739 25.34 42.18 -21.99
C TRP A 739 26.23 41.46 -20.98
N THR A 740 27.53 41.44 -21.25
CA THR A 740 28.56 40.96 -20.32
C THR A 740 28.97 42.05 -19.32
N PRO A 741 29.65 41.70 -18.20
CA PRO A 741 30.17 42.71 -17.28
C PRO A 741 31.06 43.77 -17.96
N LEU A 742 31.81 43.36 -18.99
CA LEU A 742 32.67 44.26 -19.76
C LEU A 742 31.87 45.26 -20.61
N GLU A 743 30.74 44.84 -21.18
CA GLU A 743 29.86 45.73 -21.95
C GLU A 743 29.14 46.73 -21.04
N ILE A 744 28.69 46.27 -19.87
CA ILE A 744 28.11 47.13 -18.83
C ILE A 744 29.16 48.14 -18.35
N GLU A 745 30.38 47.70 -18.06
CA GLU A 745 31.51 48.56 -17.68
C GLU A 745 31.78 49.63 -18.75
N GLY A 746 31.93 49.22 -20.01
CA GLY A 746 32.21 50.11 -21.13
C GLY A 746 31.14 51.19 -21.27
N ARG A 747 29.88 50.84 -21.04
CA ARG A 747 28.76 51.80 -21.05
C ARG A 747 28.79 52.75 -19.85
N LEU A 748 28.97 52.24 -18.63
CA LEU A 748 29.04 53.04 -17.41
C LEU A 748 30.22 54.01 -17.42
N ARG A 749 31.37 53.63 -18.01
CA ARG A 749 32.53 54.50 -18.18
C ARG A 749 32.32 55.56 -19.27
N SER A 750 31.72 55.21 -20.40
CA SER A 750 31.59 56.12 -21.54
C SER A 750 30.46 57.14 -21.39
N GLN A 751 29.29 56.70 -20.90
CA GLN A 751 28.09 57.55 -20.81
C GLN A 751 27.91 58.18 -19.43
N ARG A 752 28.44 57.53 -18.39
CA ARG A 752 28.34 57.92 -16.98
C ARG A 752 26.94 58.45 -16.59
N PRO A 753 25.87 57.66 -16.79
CA PRO A 753 24.51 58.09 -16.47
C PRO A 753 24.33 58.29 -14.95
N PRO A 754 23.44 59.18 -14.49
CA PRO A 754 23.17 59.39 -13.07
C PRO A 754 22.52 58.18 -12.41
N LYS A 755 21.52 57.58 -13.07
CA LYS A 755 20.82 56.35 -12.68
C LYS A 755 20.51 55.52 -13.92
N ILE A 756 20.97 54.27 -13.97
CA ILE A 756 20.68 53.33 -15.07
C ILE A 756 20.43 51.94 -14.50
N GLY A 757 19.50 51.18 -15.07
CA GLY A 757 19.18 49.84 -14.60
C GLY A 757 18.96 48.84 -15.72
N TRP A 758 19.12 47.57 -15.38
CA TRP A 758 18.82 46.42 -16.24
C TRP A 758 17.78 45.54 -15.57
N ARG A 759 16.79 45.09 -16.35
CA ARG A 759 15.72 44.21 -15.89
C ARG A 759 15.88 42.79 -16.37
N HIS A 760 15.30 41.86 -15.61
CA HIS A 760 15.20 40.44 -15.97
C HIS A 760 16.56 39.79 -16.26
N ILE A 761 17.60 40.17 -15.51
CA ILE A 761 18.91 39.55 -15.62
C ILE A 761 18.80 38.10 -15.15
N THR A 762 19.13 37.16 -16.04
CA THR A 762 19.25 35.74 -15.66
C THR A 762 20.35 35.59 -14.61
N ASN A 763 20.01 34.98 -13.47
CA ASN A 763 20.97 34.73 -12.41
C ASN A 763 21.87 33.55 -12.75
N ALA A 764 23.15 33.83 -13.03
CA ALA A 764 24.14 32.80 -13.37
C ALA A 764 24.27 31.71 -12.29
N ARG A 765 23.92 32.02 -11.03
CA ARG A 765 24.05 31.12 -9.88
C ARG A 765 23.04 29.97 -9.84
N VAL A 766 21.88 30.14 -10.49
CA VAL A 766 20.76 29.17 -10.47
C VAL A 766 20.25 28.79 -11.86
N GLU A 767 20.83 29.37 -12.91
CA GLU A 767 20.41 29.13 -14.30
C GLU A 767 20.54 27.65 -14.70
N THR A 768 21.62 27.00 -14.26
CA THR A 768 21.87 25.58 -14.52
C THR A 768 20.75 24.72 -13.94
N GLU A 769 20.39 24.97 -12.68
CA GLU A 769 19.37 24.24 -11.94
C GLU A 769 17.96 24.47 -12.50
N LEU A 770 17.67 25.70 -12.93
CA LEU A 770 16.40 26.03 -13.61
C LEU A 770 16.28 25.36 -14.98
N LYS A 771 17.39 25.23 -15.73
CA LYS A 771 17.40 24.46 -16.99
C LYS A 771 17.18 22.98 -16.74
N THR A 772 17.83 22.42 -15.72
CA THR A 772 17.62 21.04 -15.27
C THR A 772 16.15 20.79 -14.91
N LEU A 773 15.53 21.72 -14.17
CA LEU A 773 14.12 21.62 -13.82
C LEU A 773 13.21 21.64 -15.06
N GLN A 774 13.51 22.48 -16.05
CA GLN A 774 12.77 22.49 -17.32
C GLN A 774 12.89 21.15 -18.07
N TRP A 775 14.05 20.50 -18.03
CA TRP A 775 14.23 19.18 -18.61
C TRP A 775 13.45 18.10 -17.87
N LEU A 776 13.35 18.20 -16.54
CA LEU A 776 12.58 17.26 -15.71
C LEU A 776 11.12 17.19 -16.13
N HIS A 777 10.54 18.35 -16.44
CA HIS A 777 9.15 18.46 -16.87
C HIS A 777 8.97 18.37 -18.39
N SER A 778 10.04 18.26 -19.18
CA SER A 778 9.98 18.23 -20.65
C SER A 778 10.18 16.83 -21.22
N ASN A 779 9.25 16.38 -22.07
CA ASN A 779 9.37 15.11 -22.81
C ASN A 779 10.42 15.12 -23.93
N ALA A 780 11.07 16.25 -24.18
CA ALA A 780 12.11 16.40 -25.20
C ALA A 780 13.54 16.31 -24.63
N ALA A 781 13.69 16.11 -23.32
CA ALA A 781 14.98 15.97 -22.65
C ALA A 781 15.57 14.55 -22.84
N PRO A 782 16.89 14.37 -22.69
CA PRO A 782 17.51 13.04 -22.61
C PRO A 782 16.89 12.22 -21.45
N ASP A 783 16.88 10.90 -21.53
CA ASP A 783 16.10 10.08 -20.57
C ASP A 783 16.94 9.62 -19.36
N THR A 784 18.27 9.71 -19.43
CA THR A 784 19.17 9.28 -18.34
C THR A 784 19.91 10.43 -17.67
N VAL A 785 20.20 10.26 -16.38
CA VAL A 785 20.95 11.22 -15.56
C VAL A 785 22.36 11.48 -16.11
N GLY A 786 23.07 10.46 -16.58
CA GLY A 786 24.42 10.61 -17.13
C GLY A 786 24.48 11.52 -18.37
N GLU A 787 23.44 11.48 -19.21
CA GLU A 787 23.33 12.38 -20.38
C GLU A 787 23.15 13.84 -19.94
N TRP A 788 22.40 14.07 -18.87
CA TRP A 788 22.18 15.40 -18.33
C TRP A 788 23.44 15.97 -17.71
N GLN A 789 24.13 15.17 -16.87
CA GLN A 789 25.40 15.56 -16.26
C GLN A 789 26.44 15.92 -17.33
N THR A 790 26.54 15.11 -18.39
CA THR A 790 27.42 15.39 -19.53
C THR A 790 27.05 16.71 -20.23
N HIS A 791 25.76 16.93 -20.48
CA HIS A 791 25.30 18.15 -21.14
C HIS A 791 25.59 19.41 -20.32
N LEU A 792 25.32 19.37 -19.01
CA LEU A 792 25.56 20.49 -18.09
C LEU A 792 27.05 20.84 -17.99
N GLN A 793 27.96 19.86 -18.08
CA GLN A 793 29.40 20.12 -18.12
C GLN A 793 29.85 20.85 -19.41
N THR A 794 29.11 20.72 -20.51
CA THR A 794 29.50 21.29 -21.81
C THR A 794 28.92 22.69 -22.08
N GLN A 795 28.02 23.19 -21.25
CA GLN A 795 27.36 24.49 -21.45
C GLN A 795 27.49 25.38 -20.21
N PRO A 796 28.35 26.42 -20.25
CA PRO A 796 28.43 27.38 -19.15
C PRO A 796 27.13 28.21 -19.02
N PRO A 797 26.82 28.73 -17.82
CA PRO A 797 25.70 29.64 -17.63
C PRO A 797 25.89 30.91 -18.48
N GLN A 798 24.80 31.41 -19.04
CA GLN A 798 24.75 32.61 -19.88
C GLN A 798 24.26 33.86 -19.12
N GLY A 799 23.85 33.71 -17.86
CA GLY A 799 23.46 34.80 -16.97
C GLY A 799 24.62 35.63 -16.42
N LEU A 800 24.30 36.56 -15.52
CA LEU A 800 25.29 37.37 -14.79
C LEU A 800 25.25 37.04 -13.29
N ASP A 801 26.43 36.93 -12.68
CA ASP A 801 26.57 36.81 -11.23
C ASP A 801 26.31 38.17 -10.54
N PRO A 802 25.35 38.26 -9.60
CA PRO A 802 25.14 39.46 -8.80
C PRO A 802 26.40 40.05 -8.16
N GLU A 803 27.34 39.21 -7.71
CA GLU A 803 28.58 39.68 -7.05
C GLU A 803 29.50 40.38 -8.03
N ALA A 804 29.58 39.92 -9.29
CA ALA A 804 30.38 40.55 -10.32
C ALA A 804 29.87 41.97 -10.65
N LEU A 805 28.56 42.17 -10.64
CA LEU A 805 27.95 43.49 -10.82
C LEU A 805 28.21 44.41 -9.62
N TRP A 806 28.19 43.86 -8.41
CA TRP A 806 28.52 44.60 -7.20
C TRP A 806 29.97 45.07 -7.18
N GLN A 807 30.93 44.18 -7.49
CA GLN A 807 32.34 44.52 -7.62
C GLN A 807 32.57 45.59 -8.70
N LEU A 808 31.85 45.49 -9.82
CA LEU A 808 31.89 46.49 -10.88
C LEU A 808 31.39 47.87 -10.41
N ALA A 809 30.31 47.92 -9.63
CA ALA A 809 29.79 49.16 -9.07
C ALA A 809 30.81 49.84 -8.16
N GLN A 810 31.46 49.07 -7.28
CA GLN A 810 32.52 49.57 -6.41
C GLN A 810 33.70 50.14 -7.22
N LEU A 811 34.17 49.40 -8.23
CA LEU A 811 35.28 49.83 -9.10
C LEU A 811 34.99 51.16 -9.82
N LEU A 812 33.72 51.39 -10.17
CA LEU A 812 33.28 52.57 -10.93
C LEU A 812 32.73 53.71 -10.06
N ASN A 813 32.73 53.55 -8.73
CA ASN A 813 32.16 54.50 -7.77
C ASN A 813 30.66 54.76 -8.01
N TYR A 814 29.90 53.69 -8.22
CA TYR A 814 28.44 53.66 -8.21
C TYR A 814 27.93 52.93 -6.95
N GLN A 815 26.82 53.41 -6.41
CA GLN A 815 25.93 52.62 -5.56
C GLN A 815 25.14 51.66 -6.45
N ILE A 816 24.97 50.42 -5.99
CA ILE A 816 24.24 49.38 -6.71
C ILE A 816 23.07 48.89 -5.87
N HIS A 817 21.92 48.71 -6.52
CA HIS A 817 20.74 48.11 -5.92
C HIS A 817 20.33 46.91 -6.76
N ILE A 818 20.35 45.72 -6.17
CA ILE A 818 20.00 44.46 -6.83
C ILE A 818 18.67 43.98 -6.26
N SER A 819 17.59 44.01 -7.03
CA SER A 819 16.26 43.67 -6.53
C SER A 819 15.82 42.28 -6.98
N TRP A 820 15.43 41.45 -6.02
CA TRP A 820 14.65 40.22 -6.23
C TRP A 820 13.13 40.47 -6.08
N LEU A 821 12.67 41.72 -6.02
CA LEU A 821 11.25 42.04 -5.80
C LEU A 821 10.32 41.54 -6.94
N ASN A 822 10.86 41.38 -8.15
CA ASN A 822 10.13 40.97 -9.36
C ASN A 822 10.47 39.53 -9.80
N THR A 823 11.13 38.72 -8.97
CA THR A 823 11.42 37.32 -9.33
C THR A 823 10.12 36.52 -9.40
N ASN A 824 9.76 36.08 -10.61
CA ASN A 824 8.88 34.93 -10.82
C ASN A 824 9.70 33.63 -10.70
N ALA A 825 9.12 32.47 -11.01
CA ALA A 825 9.80 31.16 -11.09
C ALA A 825 11.02 31.08 -12.05
N SER A 826 11.39 32.19 -12.70
CA SER A 826 12.55 32.31 -13.59
C SER A 826 13.87 32.62 -12.89
N GLY A 827 13.87 32.96 -11.59
CA GLY A 827 15.09 33.28 -10.83
C GLY A 827 15.85 34.53 -11.31
N CYS A 828 15.23 35.38 -12.14
CA CYS A 828 15.84 36.59 -12.69
C CYS A 828 15.80 37.76 -11.69
N TYR A 829 16.80 38.63 -11.71
CA TYR A 829 16.83 39.83 -10.85
C TYR A 829 16.98 41.13 -11.65
N ASP A 830 16.67 42.24 -11.00
CA ASP A 830 16.87 43.57 -11.54
C ASP A 830 18.08 44.24 -10.88
N VAL A 831 18.77 45.12 -11.59
CA VAL A 831 19.89 45.90 -11.03
C VAL A 831 19.78 47.37 -11.43
N VAL A 832 20.14 48.26 -10.51
CA VAL A 832 20.26 49.70 -10.77
C VAL A 832 21.59 50.22 -10.26
N PHE A 833 22.31 50.93 -11.10
CA PHE A 833 23.52 51.67 -10.77
C PHE A 833 23.17 53.16 -10.61
N GLN A 834 23.41 53.69 -9.42
CA GLN A 834 23.29 55.11 -9.06
C GLN A 834 24.68 55.69 -8.78
N GLN A 835 25.00 56.86 -9.31
CA GLN A 835 26.30 57.47 -9.01
C GLN A 835 26.43 57.77 -7.51
N ALA A 836 27.58 57.44 -6.91
CA ALA A 836 27.79 57.64 -5.47
C ALA A 836 27.73 59.12 -5.02
N ALA A 837 27.80 60.08 -5.95
CA ALA A 837 27.62 61.50 -5.66
C ALA A 837 26.14 61.92 -5.49
N ILE A 838 25.20 61.04 -5.82
CA ILE A 838 23.76 61.29 -5.69
C ILE A 838 23.31 60.79 -4.33
N ASP A 839 23.05 61.72 -3.42
CA ASP A 839 22.56 61.45 -2.07
C ASP A 839 21.02 61.47 -2.04
N SER A 840 20.40 60.56 -2.78
CA SER A 840 18.95 60.37 -2.79
C SER A 840 18.61 58.89 -2.63
N PRO A 841 17.60 58.54 -1.81
CA PRO A 841 17.18 57.16 -1.64
C PRO A 841 16.64 56.59 -2.96
N LEU A 842 17.04 55.37 -3.28
CA LEU A 842 16.54 54.63 -4.43
C LEU A 842 15.41 53.70 -3.98
N VAL A 843 14.20 53.91 -4.50
CA VAL A 843 13.03 53.09 -4.20
C VAL A 843 12.48 52.52 -5.49
N LEU A 844 12.52 51.19 -5.60
CA LEU A 844 12.04 50.46 -6.78
C LEU A 844 10.58 50.06 -6.60
N ALA A 845 9.81 50.11 -7.69
CA ALA A 845 8.46 49.56 -7.73
C ALA A 845 8.49 48.11 -8.21
N ALA A 846 7.56 47.30 -7.72
CA ALA A 846 7.23 46.04 -8.37
C ALA A 846 6.57 46.33 -9.74
N GLU A 847 6.87 45.52 -10.76
CA GLU A 847 6.31 45.73 -12.11
C GLU A 847 4.83 45.34 -12.21
N THR A 848 4.44 44.30 -11.47
CA THR A 848 3.11 43.68 -11.61
C THR A 848 2.29 43.95 -10.34
N PRO A 849 1.02 44.39 -10.45
CA PRO A 849 0.15 44.49 -9.28
C PRO A 849 -0.03 43.10 -8.66
N ILE A 850 0.23 43.01 -7.37
CA ILE A 850 0.20 41.74 -6.62
C ILE A 850 -1.26 41.33 -6.42
N SER A 851 -1.61 40.14 -6.88
CA SER A 851 -2.86 39.49 -6.52
C SER A 851 -2.74 39.04 -5.06
N LEU A 852 -3.51 39.64 -4.15
CA LEU A 852 -3.52 39.22 -2.75
C LEU A 852 -4.10 37.80 -2.65
N GLN A 853 -3.25 36.86 -2.27
CA GLN A 853 -3.61 35.47 -1.99
C GLN A 853 -3.61 35.22 -0.48
N PRO A 854 -4.24 34.14 0.00
CA PRO A 854 -4.03 33.65 1.37
C PRO A 854 -2.54 33.43 1.68
N TRP A 855 -2.13 33.58 2.94
CA TRP A 855 -0.73 33.48 3.36
C TRP A 855 -0.05 32.17 2.95
N GLN A 856 -0.84 31.09 2.95
CA GLN A 856 -0.44 29.74 2.58
C GLN A 856 0.08 29.61 1.14
N HIS A 857 -0.26 30.56 0.26
CA HIS A 857 0.26 30.57 -1.11
C HIS A 857 1.72 31.05 -1.19
N TYR A 858 2.17 31.79 -0.18
CA TYR A 858 3.50 32.37 -0.15
C TYR A 858 4.52 31.55 0.64
N ALA A 859 4.14 30.38 1.16
CA ALA A 859 5.03 29.49 1.89
C ALA A 859 4.63 28.01 1.72
N ASN A 860 5.55 27.09 1.97
CA ASN A 860 5.19 25.67 2.17
C ASN A 860 4.48 25.47 3.54
N GLN A 861 3.92 24.28 3.76
CA GLN A 861 3.18 23.95 5.00
C GLN A 861 3.80 22.75 5.75
N PRO A 862 4.86 22.96 6.56
CA PRO A 862 5.51 21.89 7.31
C PRO A 862 4.57 21.17 8.30
N LEU A 863 3.75 21.93 9.05
CA LEU A 863 2.82 21.35 10.03
C LEU A 863 1.73 20.47 9.43
N GLN A 864 1.14 20.87 8.29
CA GLN A 864 0.06 20.12 7.67
C GLN A 864 0.53 18.73 7.22
N GLN A 865 1.81 18.60 6.84
CA GLN A 865 2.42 17.31 6.51
C GLN A 865 2.53 16.40 7.74
N ILE A 866 3.00 16.93 8.87
CA ILE A 866 3.12 16.17 10.13
C ILE A 866 1.75 15.71 10.62
N VAL A 867 0.75 16.59 10.56
CA VAL A 867 -0.64 16.26 10.91
C VAL A 867 -1.18 15.17 9.98
N ALA A 868 -0.98 15.27 8.67
CA ALA A 868 -1.42 14.26 7.72
C ALA A 868 -0.76 12.90 7.98
N GLN A 869 0.54 12.87 8.29
CA GLN A 869 1.28 11.65 8.65
C GLN A 869 0.71 10.97 9.90
N LYS A 870 0.26 11.73 10.91
CA LYS A 870 -0.37 11.19 12.13
C LYS A 870 -1.83 10.78 11.91
N LEU A 871 -2.60 11.55 11.14
CA LEU A 871 -4.05 11.40 10.99
C LEU A 871 -4.44 10.32 9.98
N ILE A 872 -3.78 10.25 8.83
CA ILE A 872 -4.15 9.32 7.75
C ILE A 872 -4.16 7.85 8.21
N PRO A 873 -3.15 7.33 8.95
CA PRO A 873 -3.19 5.96 9.46
C PRO A 873 -4.40 5.70 10.36
N ARG A 874 -4.75 6.65 11.25
CA ARG A 874 -5.92 6.54 12.14
C ARG A 874 -7.22 6.50 11.36
N LEU A 875 -7.36 7.34 10.32
CA LEU A 875 -8.54 7.35 9.45
C LEU A 875 -8.69 6.04 8.69
N ARG A 876 -7.59 5.46 8.20
CA ARG A 876 -7.59 4.16 7.52
C ARG A 876 -8.06 3.05 8.46
N CYS A 877 -7.47 2.93 9.64
CA CYS A 877 -7.89 1.95 10.65
C CYS A 877 -9.37 2.13 11.02
N PHE A 878 -9.81 3.36 11.25
CA PHE A 878 -11.19 3.65 11.60
C PHE A 878 -12.20 3.24 10.52
N VAL A 879 -11.82 3.36 9.23
CA VAL A 879 -12.65 2.89 8.12
C VAL A 879 -12.65 1.36 8.07
N GLN A 880 -11.49 0.71 8.20
CA GLN A 880 -11.34 -0.75 8.17
C GLN A 880 -12.12 -1.44 9.30
N ASP A 881 -12.18 -0.82 10.48
CA ASP A 881 -12.93 -1.34 11.63
C ASP A 881 -14.45 -1.38 11.37
N LYS A 882 -14.96 -0.50 10.50
CA LYS A 882 -16.40 -0.26 10.32
C LYS A 882 -16.94 -0.70 8.96
N LEU A 883 -16.11 -0.68 7.93
CA LEU A 883 -16.47 -0.98 6.56
C LEU A 883 -15.60 -2.12 6.02
N PRO A 884 -16.12 -2.96 5.10
CA PRO A 884 -15.32 -3.99 4.45
C PRO A 884 -14.09 -3.40 3.72
N ASP A 885 -13.02 -4.19 3.60
CA ASP A 885 -11.74 -3.75 2.99
C ASP A 885 -11.88 -3.08 1.62
N TYR A 886 -12.76 -3.59 0.76
CA TYR A 886 -12.99 -3.02 -0.57
C TYR A 886 -13.63 -1.61 -0.56
N MET A 887 -14.17 -1.15 0.58
CA MET A 887 -14.68 0.21 0.78
C MET A 887 -13.65 1.14 1.43
N THR A 888 -12.48 0.64 1.82
CA THR A 888 -11.42 1.47 2.39
C THR A 888 -10.74 2.29 1.29
N PRO A 889 -10.69 3.63 1.40
CA PRO A 889 -9.99 4.46 0.43
C PRO A 889 -8.54 4.06 0.24
N ASP A 890 -8.09 3.93 -1.00
CA ASP A 890 -6.68 3.68 -1.32
C ASP A 890 -5.82 4.90 -0.92
N ARG A 891 -6.35 6.13 -1.09
CA ARG A 891 -5.67 7.38 -0.74
C ARG A 891 -6.53 8.31 0.12
N PHE A 892 -5.86 9.03 1.01
CA PHE A 892 -6.42 10.12 1.80
C PHE A 892 -5.71 11.43 1.46
N VAL A 893 -6.48 12.48 1.23
CA VAL A 893 -5.97 13.84 0.94
C VAL A 893 -6.55 14.77 1.99
N LEU A 894 -5.69 15.38 2.80
CA LEU A 894 -6.08 16.40 3.77
C LEU A 894 -6.26 17.73 3.03
N LEU A 895 -7.43 18.36 3.21
CA LEU A 895 -7.75 19.69 2.68
C LEU A 895 -8.11 20.62 3.84
N GLU A 896 -7.83 21.91 3.68
CA GLU A 896 -8.32 22.93 4.62
C GLU A 896 -9.82 23.17 4.42
N THR A 897 -10.28 23.19 3.17
CA THR A 897 -11.70 23.36 2.82
C THR A 897 -12.04 22.57 1.56
N LEU A 898 -13.31 22.15 1.45
CA LEU A 898 -13.81 21.55 0.22
C LEU A 898 -14.08 22.65 -0.81
N PRO A 899 -13.64 22.49 -2.07
CA PRO A 899 -13.96 23.46 -3.10
C PRO A 899 -15.46 23.43 -3.40
N LEU A 900 -16.07 24.60 -3.54
CA LEU A 900 -17.51 24.76 -3.77
C LEU A 900 -17.78 25.41 -5.13
N THR A 901 -18.82 24.94 -5.81
CA THR A 901 -19.41 25.59 -6.99
C THR A 901 -20.06 26.93 -6.61
N PRO A 902 -20.33 27.85 -7.57
CA PRO A 902 -21.07 29.10 -7.30
C PRO A 902 -22.44 28.92 -6.65
N ASN A 903 -23.02 27.72 -6.74
CA ASN A 903 -24.31 27.34 -6.13
C ASN A 903 -24.16 26.73 -4.72
N GLY A 904 -22.96 26.72 -4.15
CA GLY A 904 -22.67 26.22 -2.80
C GLY A 904 -22.60 24.69 -2.66
N LYS A 905 -22.57 23.94 -3.76
CA LYS A 905 -22.33 22.47 -3.75
C LYS A 905 -20.84 22.17 -3.88
N VAL A 906 -20.35 21.09 -3.28
CA VAL A 906 -18.97 20.60 -3.47
C VAL A 906 -18.66 20.40 -4.95
N ASP A 907 -17.63 21.07 -5.45
CA ASP A 907 -17.12 20.92 -6.80
C ASP A 907 -16.10 19.78 -6.87
N ARG A 908 -16.61 18.56 -7.03
CA ARG A 908 -15.80 17.34 -7.13
C ARG A 908 -14.82 17.33 -8.31
N ARG A 909 -15.04 18.13 -9.35
CA ARG A 909 -14.14 18.21 -10.51
C ARG A 909 -12.92 19.08 -10.24
N SER A 910 -13.06 20.01 -9.30
CA SER A 910 -11.97 20.89 -8.84
C SER A 910 -11.18 20.32 -7.66
N LEU A 911 -11.54 19.13 -7.17
CA LEU A 911 -10.75 18.45 -6.15
C LEU A 911 -9.35 18.18 -6.70
N PRO A 912 -8.29 18.52 -5.93
CA PRO A 912 -6.92 18.36 -6.39
C PRO A 912 -6.68 16.88 -6.70
N ALA A 913 -5.86 16.58 -7.71
CA ALA A 913 -5.40 15.21 -7.83
C ALA A 913 -4.65 14.82 -6.55
N PRO A 914 -4.87 13.62 -5.96
CA PRO A 914 -3.89 13.09 -5.03
C PRO A 914 -2.58 13.09 -5.80
N ASP A 915 -1.57 13.83 -5.31
CA ASP A 915 -0.33 14.07 -6.04
C ASP A 915 0.08 12.83 -6.83
N ALA A 916 0.03 12.92 -8.16
CA ALA A 916 0.52 11.84 -9.02
C ALA A 916 2.03 11.62 -8.85
N SER A 917 2.69 12.56 -8.15
CA SER A 917 4.07 12.59 -7.69
C SER A 917 4.28 12.10 -6.25
N ARG A 918 3.23 11.64 -5.55
CA ARG A 918 3.37 10.90 -4.28
C ARG A 918 3.20 9.40 -4.56
N PRO A 919 4.29 8.61 -4.55
CA PRO A 919 4.18 7.15 -4.52
C PRO A 919 3.30 6.73 -3.35
N ASP A 920 2.76 5.52 -3.41
CA ASP A 920 2.02 4.94 -2.29
C ASP A 920 2.87 5.03 -1.03
N LEU A 921 2.28 5.42 0.12
CA LEU A 921 2.96 5.23 1.41
C LEU A 921 3.30 3.74 1.63
N GLU A 922 2.68 2.84 0.84
CA GLU A 922 2.97 1.41 0.75
C GLU A 922 4.21 1.07 -0.12
N GLU A 923 4.80 2.03 -0.85
CA GLU A 923 6.02 1.87 -1.66
C GLU A 923 7.18 2.82 -1.26
N GLN A 924 7.05 3.58 -0.16
CA GLN A 924 8.05 4.59 0.25
C GLN A 924 9.01 4.06 1.31
N TYR A 925 10.22 3.70 0.88
CA TYR A 925 11.34 3.44 1.78
C TYR A 925 11.70 4.69 2.59
N LEU A 926 11.43 4.67 3.90
CA LEU A 926 11.90 5.66 4.87
C LEU A 926 12.92 5.02 5.80
N ALA A 927 14.14 5.55 5.86
CA ALA A 927 15.20 4.96 6.66
C ALA A 927 14.86 4.98 8.17
N PRO A 928 15.33 3.99 8.94
CA PRO A 928 15.25 3.96 10.39
C PRO A 928 15.71 5.25 11.09
N ARG A 929 14.91 5.78 12.03
CA ARG A 929 15.21 7.01 12.77
C ARG A 929 15.89 6.73 14.11
N THR A 930 15.69 5.53 14.64
CA THR A 930 16.24 5.10 15.95
C THR A 930 17.04 3.82 15.79
N GLU A 931 17.95 3.55 16.74
CA GLU A 931 18.75 2.31 16.77
C GLU A 931 17.86 1.04 16.86
N LEU A 932 16.73 1.15 17.55
CA LEU A 932 15.71 0.10 17.62
C LEU A 932 15.04 -0.13 16.26
N GLU A 933 14.59 0.95 15.59
CA GLU A 933 14.05 0.87 14.23
C GLU A 933 15.08 0.32 13.24
N ALA A 934 16.37 0.65 13.41
CA ALA A 934 17.45 0.21 12.53
C ALA A 934 17.66 -1.30 12.65
N THR A 935 17.72 -1.77 13.89
CA THR A 935 17.81 -3.21 14.20
C THR A 935 16.58 -3.97 13.67
N LEU A 936 15.37 -3.40 13.82
CA LEU A 936 14.13 -3.98 13.31
C LEU A 936 14.13 -4.07 11.78
N ALA A 937 14.50 -2.98 11.10
CA ALA A 937 14.55 -2.93 9.64
C ALA A 937 15.60 -3.88 9.05
N GLU A 938 16.79 -4.00 9.67
CA GLU A 938 17.81 -4.98 9.28
C GLU A 938 17.29 -6.42 9.42
N ILE A 939 16.67 -6.74 10.56
CA ILE A 939 16.10 -8.06 10.80
C ILE A 939 15.02 -8.38 9.77
N TRP A 940 14.18 -7.40 9.42
CA TRP A 940 13.14 -7.57 8.40
C TRP A 940 13.73 -7.73 7.01
N ALA A 941 14.71 -6.89 6.63
CA ALA A 941 15.38 -6.97 5.33
C ALA A 941 16.02 -8.36 5.13
N ASP A 942 16.73 -8.84 6.14
CA ASP A 942 17.37 -10.15 6.10
C ASP A 942 16.37 -11.32 6.02
N VAL A 943 15.21 -11.20 6.67
CA VAL A 943 14.19 -12.27 6.68
C VAL A 943 13.36 -12.25 5.41
N LEU A 944 12.97 -11.07 4.94
CA LEU A 944 12.19 -10.88 3.72
C LEU A 944 13.04 -11.05 2.45
N GLY A 945 14.37 -11.08 2.56
CA GLY A 945 15.28 -11.24 1.43
C GLY A 945 15.29 -10.03 0.50
N ILE A 946 15.02 -8.84 1.05
CA ILE A 946 14.98 -7.57 0.33
C ILE A 946 16.11 -6.68 0.79
N GLU A 947 16.67 -5.90 -0.13
CA GLU A 947 17.89 -5.12 0.11
C GLU A 947 17.74 -4.11 1.25
N ARG A 948 16.54 -3.52 1.39
CA ARG A 948 16.23 -2.45 2.33
C ARG A 948 14.75 -2.49 2.74
N VAL A 949 14.49 -2.20 4.02
CA VAL A 949 13.14 -2.08 4.62
C VAL A 949 12.98 -0.70 5.26
N GLY A 950 11.94 0.02 4.86
CA GLY A 950 11.56 1.31 5.39
C GLY A 950 10.75 1.19 6.68
N ILE A 951 10.77 2.24 7.51
CA ILE A 951 10.11 2.23 8.82
C ILE A 951 8.58 2.09 8.74
N TYR A 952 7.97 2.48 7.63
CA TYR A 952 6.53 2.37 7.38
C TYR A 952 6.18 1.29 6.37
N ASP A 953 7.17 0.54 5.88
CA ASP A 953 6.89 -0.55 4.95
C ASP A 953 6.06 -1.60 5.68
N ASN A 954 4.98 -2.02 5.03
CA ASN A 954 4.07 -2.99 5.61
C ASN A 954 4.63 -4.40 5.41
N PHE A 955 4.79 -5.13 6.51
CA PHE A 955 5.32 -6.49 6.54
C PHE A 955 4.63 -7.42 5.54
N LEU A 956 3.29 -7.35 5.44
CA LEU A 956 2.50 -8.19 4.55
C LEU A 956 2.61 -7.75 3.09
N ALA A 957 2.71 -6.43 2.86
CA ALA A 957 2.91 -5.88 1.51
C ALA A 957 4.29 -6.23 0.94
N LEU A 958 5.31 -6.35 1.80
CA LEU A 958 6.65 -6.78 1.44
C LEU A 958 6.79 -8.30 1.21
N GLY A 959 5.68 -9.04 1.14
CA GLY A 959 5.68 -10.49 0.96
C GLY A 959 5.86 -11.28 2.26
N GLY A 960 5.76 -10.61 3.41
CA GLY A 960 5.77 -11.25 4.73
C GLY A 960 4.53 -12.11 4.96
N HIS A 961 4.74 -13.27 5.55
CA HIS A 961 3.68 -14.21 5.95
C HIS A 961 4.02 -14.85 7.30
N SER A 962 3.11 -15.63 7.87
CA SER A 962 3.23 -16.15 9.25
C SER A 962 4.54 -16.90 9.53
N LEU A 963 5.10 -17.61 8.55
CA LEU A 963 6.41 -18.26 8.68
C LEU A 963 7.58 -17.25 8.78
N LEU A 964 7.56 -16.15 8.03
CA LEU A 964 8.57 -15.09 8.10
C LEU A 964 8.42 -14.27 9.39
N ALA A 965 7.18 -14.12 9.88
CA ALA A 965 6.91 -13.50 11.17
C ALA A 965 7.57 -14.29 12.32
N ILE A 966 7.47 -15.62 12.30
CA ILE A 966 8.14 -16.50 13.27
C ILE A 966 9.67 -16.35 13.21
N GLN A 967 10.25 -16.19 12.01
CA GLN A 967 11.69 -15.96 11.85
C GLN A 967 12.12 -14.60 12.39
N ILE A 968 11.33 -13.54 12.13
CA ILE A 968 11.54 -12.22 12.70
C ILE A 968 11.46 -12.29 14.22
N ASP A 969 10.42 -12.91 14.80
CA ASP A 969 10.30 -13.08 16.25
C ASP A 969 11.51 -13.81 16.87
N GLY A 970 12.00 -14.86 16.20
CA GLY A 970 13.22 -15.57 16.61
C GLY A 970 14.48 -14.69 16.59
N ARG A 971 14.64 -13.86 15.56
CA ARG A 971 15.78 -12.93 15.44
C ARG A 971 15.66 -11.74 16.39
N LEU A 972 14.46 -11.21 16.61
CA LEU A 972 14.19 -10.13 17.57
C LEU A 972 14.48 -10.57 19.00
N ARG A 973 14.10 -11.80 19.36
CA ARG A 973 14.45 -12.38 20.66
C ARG A 973 15.96 -12.43 20.87
N ASN A 974 16.72 -12.79 19.84
CA ASN A 974 18.18 -12.87 19.93
C ASN A 974 18.85 -11.48 19.97
N ALA A 975 18.40 -10.54 19.14
CA ALA A 975 18.99 -9.22 19.00
C ALA A 975 18.62 -8.25 20.13
N LEU A 976 17.35 -8.28 20.57
CA LEU A 976 16.78 -7.29 21.48
C LEU A 976 16.37 -7.86 22.84
N GLN A 977 16.39 -9.19 23.03
CA GLN A 977 15.92 -9.87 24.25
C GLN A 977 14.45 -9.57 24.61
N VAL A 978 13.61 -9.29 23.59
CA VAL A 978 12.17 -9.00 23.74
C VAL A 978 11.34 -10.17 23.20
N GLU A 979 10.26 -10.54 23.92
CA GLU A 979 9.22 -11.45 23.43
C GLU A 979 7.98 -10.65 23.02
N LEU A 980 7.53 -10.84 21.78
CA LEU A 980 6.28 -10.27 21.27
C LEU A 980 5.18 -11.36 21.22
N PRO A 981 3.91 -11.02 21.48
CA PRO A 981 2.78 -11.86 21.09
C PRO A 981 2.79 -12.17 19.59
N GLY A 982 2.48 -13.40 19.18
CA GLY A 982 2.63 -13.85 17.78
C GLY A 982 1.75 -13.14 16.74
N ASP A 983 0.78 -12.33 17.18
CA ASP A 983 -0.06 -11.46 16.36
C ASP A 983 0.48 -10.01 16.24
N SER A 984 1.60 -9.69 16.90
CA SER A 984 2.14 -8.32 16.98
C SER A 984 2.54 -7.79 15.60
N LEU A 985 3.09 -8.64 14.73
CA LEU A 985 3.46 -8.27 13.35
C LEU A 985 2.23 -8.06 12.43
N PHE A 986 1.06 -8.54 12.83
CA PHE A 986 -0.19 -8.34 12.08
C PHE A 986 -0.98 -7.13 12.62
N THR A 987 -0.87 -6.84 13.91
CA THR A 987 -1.50 -5.69 14.57
C THR A 987 -0.63 -4.42 14.50
N CYS A 988 0.68 -4.57 14.35
CA CYS A 988 1.66 -3.51 14.17
C CYS A 988 2.54 -3.83 12.94
N PRO A 989 1.98 -3.75 11.71
CA PRO A 989 2.61 -4.31 10.52
C PRO A 989 3.75 -3.47 9.94
N THR A 990 4.23 -2.44 10.65
CA THR A 990 5.35 -1.60 10.21
C THR A 990 6.44 -1.55 11.27
N VAL A 991 7.69 -1.36 10.85
CA VAL A 991 8.85 -1.25 11.75
C VAL A 991 8.65 -0.16 12.81
N ALA A 992 8.08 1.00 12.45
CA ALA A 992 7.77 2.09 13.37
C ALA A 992 6.72 1.70 14.42
N SER A 993 5.62 1.09 13.99
CA SER A 993 4.56 0.62 14.91
C SER A 993 5.05 -0.48 15.84
N LEU A 994 5.94 -1.36 15.35
CA LEU A 994 6.52 -2.44 16.13
C LEU A 994 7.55 -1.92 17.15
N ALA A 995 8.39 -0.95 16.75
CA ALA A 995 9.33 -0.27 17.64
C ALA A 995 8.60 0.40 18.82
N GLN A 996 7.49 1.10 18.54
CA GLN A 996 6.66 1.71 19.57
C GLN A 996 6.09 0.66 20.54
N ARG A 997 5.55 -0.44 20.01
CA ARG A 997 5.02 -1.54 20.83
C ARG A 997 6.08 -2.19 21.72
N ILE A 998 7.32 -2.31 21.23
CA ILE A 998 8.46 -2.81 22.00
C ILE A 998 8.81 -1.84 23.14
N LEU A 999 8.82 -0.53 22.88
CA LEU A 999 9.08 0.49 23.90
C LEU A 999 7.99 0.50 24.99
N GLU A 1000 6.73 0.30 24.61
CA GLU A 1000 5.59 0.23 25.54
C GLU A 1000 5.60 -1.07 26.37
N SER A 1001 6.03 -2.20 25.81
CA SER A 1001 6.07 -3.51 26.48
C SER A 1001 7.28 -3.69 27.42
N ASN A 1002 8.38 -2.98 27.18
CA ASN A 1002 9.55 -2.95 28.07
C ASN A 1002 9.28 -2.37 29.48
N ALA A 1003 8.09 -1.82 29.73
CA ALA A 1003 7.64 -1.47 31.08
C ALA A 1003 7.25 -2.68 31.96
N THR A 1004 7.20 -3.90 31.39
CA THR A 1004 6.80 -5.14 32.09
C THR A 1004 7.79 -6.28 31.84
N GLN A 1005 8.73 -6.47 32.77
CA GLN A 1005 9.81 -7.47 32.64
C GLN A 1005 9.41 -8.89 33.10
N THR A 1006 10.07 -9.88 32.46
CA THR A 1006 10.52 -11.23 32.90
C THR A 1006 9.64 -12.49 32.67
N ARG A 1007 10.16 -13.39 31.80
CA ARG A 1007 10.09 -14.87 31.93
C ARG A 1007 11.44 -15.50 31.57
N GLN A 1008 11.72 -16.69 32.12
CA GLN A 1008 13.02 -17.38 32.08
C GLN A 1008 13.43 -17.86 30.67
N PRO A 1009 14.73 -17.84 30.32
CA PRO A 1009 15.22 -18.31 29.03
C PRO A 1009 15.18 -19.85 28.92
N VAL A 1010 14.67 -20.35 27.80
CA VAL A 1010 14.78 -21.76 27.37
C VAL A 1010 16.24 -22.06 27.03
N ALA A 1011 16.74 -23.25 27.39
CA ALA A 1011 18.12 -23.65 27.10
C ALA A 1011 18.41 -23.64 25.59
N PRO A 1012 19.56 -23.08 25.15
CA PRO A 1012 19.90 -22.97 23.73
C PRO A 1012 20.14 -24.34 23.08
N LEU A 1013 19.80 -24.47 21.80
CA LEU A 1013 20.13 -25.63 20.97
C LEU A 1013 21.65 -25.74 20.79
N GLN A 1014 22.21 -26.93 21.00
CA GLN A 1014 23.66 -27.20 20.96
C GLN A 1014 23.94 -28.55 20.27
N PRO A 1015 25.13 -28.72 19.67
CA PRO A 1015 25.55 -30.01 19.11
C PRO A 1015 25.63 -31.10 20.20
N VAL A 1016 25.17 -32.31 19.86
CA VAL A 1016 25.16 -33.46 20.78
C VAL A 1016 26.08 -34.59 20.32
N PRO A 1017 26.70 -35.36 21.22
CA PRO A 1017 27.46 -36.54 20.85
C PRO A 1017 26.61 -37.54 20.05
N ARG A 1018 27.15 -38.05 18.93
CA ARG A 1018 26.46 -39.03 18.07
C ARG A 1018 26.42 -40.40 18.73
N HIS A 1019 25.36 -40.64 19.50
CA HIS A 1019 25.04 -41.96 20.02
C HIS A 1019 24.51 -42.88 18.90
N PRO A 1020 24.66 -44.21 19.02
CA PRO A 1020 24.15 -45.16 18.03
C PRO A 1020 22.64 -45.09 17.80
N TYR A 1021 21.90 -44.60 18.79
CA TYR A 1021 20.44 -44.46 18.78
C TYR A 1021 20.08 -43.07 19.29
N LEU A 1022 19.52 -42.23 18.42
CA LEU A 1022 19.06 -40.88 18.75
C LEU A 1022 17.53 -40.84 18.73
N PRO A 1023 16.87 -40.01 19.56
CA PRO A 1023 15.42 -39.91 19.55
C PRO A 1023 14.91 -39.27 18.26
N LEU A 1024 13.70 -39.59 17.83
CA LEU A 1024 13.00 -38.88 16.75
C LEU A 1024 12.47 -37.55 17.27
N SER A 1025 12.48 -36.53 16.42
CA SER A 1025 11.67 -35.31 16.63
C SER A 1025 10.17 -35.66 16.65
N TRP A 1026 9.32 -34.79 17.18
CA TRP A 1026 7.88 -35.07 17.23
C TRP A 1026 7.28 -35.29 15.84
N ASN A 1027 7.68 -34.48 14.85
CA ASN A 1027 7.23 -34.66 13.47
C ASN A 1027 7.71 -35.98 12.87
N GLN A 1028 8.96 -36.37 13.15
CA GLN A 1028 9.46 -37.67 12.73
C GLN A 1028 8.69 -38.82 13.41
N GLN A 1029 8.33 -38.71 14.69
CA GLN A 1029 7.53 -39.71 15.40
C GLN A 1029 6.14 -39.87 14.76
N GLN A 1030 5.49 -38.76 14.40
CA GLN A 1030 4.20 -38.78 13.73
C GLN A 1030 4.30 -39.45 12.36
N LEU A 1031 5.25 -39.05 11.52
CA LEU A 1031 5.44 -39.63 10.18
C LEU A 1031 5.83 -41.12 10.26
N TRP A 1032 6.67 -41.48 11.23
CA TRP A 1032 7.01 -42.88 11.50
C TRP A 1032 5.76 -43.68 11.88
N PHE A 1033 4.92 -43.16 12.78
CA PHE A 1033 3.68 -43.82 13.21
C PHE A 1033 2.70 -44.00 12.04
N LEU A 1034 2.50 -42.96 11.22
CA LEU A 1034 1.64 -43.01 10.04
C LEU A 1034 2.16 -44.03 9.02
N LYS A 1035 3.47 -44.14 8.85
CA LYS A 1035 4.08 -45.17 8.01
C LYS A 1035 3.84 -46.58 8.55
N GLN A 1036 3.80 -46.79 9.86
CA GLN A 1036 3.43 -48.10 10.44
C GLN A 1036 1.97 -48.47 10.15
N LEU A 1037 1.06 -47.50 10.06
CA LEU A 1037 -0.35 -47.73 9.72
C LEU A 1037 -0.56 -48.08 8.23
N ALA A 1038 0.31 -47.59 7.35
CA ALA A 1038 0.25 -47.86 5.92
C ALA A 1038 1.65 -48.07 5.29
N PRO A 1039 2.29 -49.25 5.52
CA PRO A 1039 3.69 -49.48 5.15
C PRO A 1039 3.99 -49.31 3.66
N ASP A 1040 3.07 -49.72 2.79
CA ASP A 1040 3.28 -49.71 1.33
C ASP A 1040 2.78 -48.44 0.64
N ALA A 1041 2.20 -47.49 1.38
CA ALA A 1041 1.59 -46.31 0.79
C ALA A 1041 2.65 -45.20 0.54
N PRO A 1042 2.77 -44.65 -0.69
CA PRO A 1042 3.72 -43.59 -1.01
C PRO A 1042 3.19 -42.19 -0.64
N VAL A 1043 2.32 -42.10 0.38
CA VAL A 1043 1.56 -40.87 0.73
C VAL A 1043 2.48 -39.72 1.16
N TYR A 1044 3.67 -40.05 1.65
CA TYR A 1044 4.69 -39.11 2.14
C TYR A 1044 5.99 -39.18 1.31
N ASN A 1045 5.88 -39.60 0.05
CA ASN A 1045 6.96 -39.44 -0.91
C ASN A 1045 6.91 -38.02 -1.46
N GLU A 1046 8.06 -37.35 -1.51
CA GLU A 1046 8.24 -35.99 -2.03
C GLU A 1046 9.04 -36.06 -3.34
N PRO A 1047 8.39 -36.23 -4.51
CA PRO A 1047 9.06 -36.23 -5.80
C PRO A 1047 9.36 -34.80 -6.28
N CYS A 1048 10.58 -34.59 -6.74
CA CYS A 1048 11.11 -33.37 -7.33
C CYS A 1048 11.72 -33.71 -8.70
N THR A 1049 11.49 -32.86 -9.70
CA THR A 1049 12.08 -33.02 -11.05
C THR A 1049 12.81 -31.75 -11.43
N ILE A 1050 14.08 -31.88 -11.80
CA ILE A 1050 14.90 -30.77 -12.31
C ILE A 1050 15.04 -30.93 -13.82
N HIS A 1051 14.74 -29.86 -14.57
CA HIS A 1051 14.93 -29.80 -16.01
C HIS A 1051 16.18 -29.01 -16.34
N PHE A 1052 17.11 -29.63 -17.05
CA PHE A 1052 18.26 -28.95 -17.64
C PHE A 1052 18.03 -28.69 -19.14
N ALA A 1053 18.12 -27.42 -19.52
CA ALA A 1053 18.04 -26.95 -20.91
C ALA A 1053 19.42 -26.79 -21.58
N SER A 1054 20.45 -27.39 -20.98
CA SER A 1054 21.83 -27.40 -21.45
C SER A 1054 22.43 -28.80 -21.29
N GLU A 1055 23.60 -29.01 -21.88
CA GLU A 1055 24.39 -30.21 -21.61
C GLU A 1055 24.82 -30.24 -20.13
N ILE A 1056 24.72 -31.42 -19.51
CA ILE A 1056 25.06 -31.67 -18.11
C ILE A 1056 26.11 -32.76 -18.04
N GLN A 1057 27.15 -32.54 -17.23
CA GLN A 1057 28.17 -33.53 -16.95
C GLN A 1057 27.67 -34.46 -15.84
N VAL A 1058 27.14 -35.61 -16.23
CA VAL A 1058 26.49 -36.56 -15.31
C VAL A 1058 27.44 -37.01 -14.20
N GLU A 1059 28.74 -37.18 -14.47
CA GLU A 1059 29.72 -37.56 -13.45
C GLU A 1059 29.95 -36.47 -12.40
N ALA A 1060 29.81 -35.19 -12.77
CA ALA A 1060 29.90 -34.08 -11.81
C ALA A 1060 28.64 -34.00 -10.95
N LEU A 1061 27.47 -34.26 -11.54
CA LEU A 1061 26.18 -34.30 -10.84
C LEU A 1061 26.11 -35.45 -9.84
N GLU A 1062 26.58 -36.64 -10.22
CA GLU A 1062 26.68 -37.80 -9.34
C GLU A 1062 27.59 -37.54 -8.14
N LYS A 1063 28.77 -36.93 -8.37
CA LYS A 1063 29.67 -36.51 -7.27
C LYS A 1063 29.04 -35.46 -6.36
N ALA A 1064 28.34 -34.47 -6.92
CA ALA A 1064 27.69 -33.42 -6.14
C ALA A 1064 26.60 -33.98 -5.22
N LEU A 1065 25.75 -34.88 -5.74
CA LEU A 1065 24.75 -35.60 -4.94
C LEU A 1065 25.40 -36.45 -3.84
N HIS A 1066 26.51 -37.11 -4.15
CA HIS A 1066 27.28 -37.87 -3.15
C HIS A 1066 27.76 -36.98 -2.00
N GLU A 1067 28.36 -35.83 -2.30
CA GLU A 1067 28.84 -34.90 -1.27
C GLU A 1067 27.70 -34.33 -0.40
N LEU A 1068 26.53 -34.06 -0.97
CA LEU A 1068 25.34 -33.69 -0.19
C LEU A 1068 24.92 -34.77 0.80
N ILE A 1069 24.90 -36.04 0.37
CA ILE A 1069 24.58 -37.18 1.24
C ILE A 1069 25.60 -37.31 2.38
N LYS A 1070 26.88 -37.00 2.13
CA LYS A 1070 27.89 -36.98 3.20
C LYS A 1070 27.62 -35.85 4.21
N ARG A 1071 27.36 -34.65 3.70
CA ARG A 1071 27.19 -33.40 4.45
C ARG A 1071 25.96 -33.41 5.37
N HIS A 1072 24.82 -33.88 4.88
CA HIS A 1072 23.55 -33.88 5.62
C HIS A 1072 23.27 -35.24 6.25
N GLU A 1073 23.31 -35.33 7.58
CA GLU A 1073 23.03 -36.57 8.30
C GLU A 1073 21.64 -37.12 8.01
N SER A 1074 20.64 -36.26 7.79
CA SER A 1074 19.25 -36.64 7.50
C SER A 1074 19.11 -37.50 6.24
N LEU A 1075 19.88 -37.24 5.18
CA LEU A 1075 19.85 -37.99 3.92
C LEU A 1075 20.33 -39.45 4.07
N ARG A 1076 21.09 -39.73 5.13
CA ARG A 1076 21.63 -41.04 5.49
C ARG A 1076 21.13 -41.52 6.86
N THR A 1077 19.97 -41.02 7.28
CA THR A 1077 19.29 -41.45 8.51
C THR A 1077 18.20 -42.46 8.20
N ARG A 1078 18.22 -43.57 8.93
CA ARG A 1078 17.17 -44.59 8.95
C ARG A 1078 16.48 -44.65 10.32
N PHE A 1079 15.26 -45.16 10.36
CA PHE A 1079 14.39 -45.15 11.53
C PHE A 1079 14.00 -46.56 11.91
N MET A 1080 14.39 -46.99 13.11
CA MET A 1080 14.13 -48.35 13.57
C MET A 1080 13.58 -48.36 15.00
N THR A 1081 13.05 -49.51 15.41
CA THR A 1081 12.54 -49.71 16.76
C THR A 1081 13.59 -50.41 17.61
N VAL A 1082 14.00 -49.80 18.72
CA VAL A 1082 14.86 -50.42 19.74
C VAL A 1082 14.10 -50.41 21.06
N GLU A 1083 13.95 -51.57 21.69
CA GLU A 1083 13.19 -51.73 22.95
C GLU A 1083 11.77 -51.12 22.94
N GLY A 1084 11.10 -51.18 21.77
CA GLY A 1084 9.74 -50.65 21.61
C GLY A 1084 9.66 -49.14 21.39
N LYS A 1085 10.78 -48.43 21.27
CA LYS A 1085 10.83 -47.00 20.95
C LYS A 1085 11.43 -46.76 19.56
N PRO A 1086 10.85 -45.86 18.74
CA PRO A 1086 11.47 -45.47 17.49
C PRO A 1086 12.73 -44.64 17.78
N VAL A 1087 13.80 -44.92 17.05
CA VAL A 1087 15.09 -44.21 17.11
C VAL A 1087 15.62 -43.92 15.72
N GLN A 1088 16.32 -42.80 15.59
CA GLN A 1088 17.12 -42.43 14.44
C GLN A 1088 18.47 -43.14 14.52
N VAL A 1089 18.90 -43.73 13.41
CA VAL A 1089 20.24 -44.26 13.22
C VAL A 1089 20.85 -43.60 12.00
N ILE A 1090 21.94 -42.88 12.23
CA ILE A 1090 22.66 -42.15 11.20
C ILE A 1090 23.76 -43.08 10.68
N ASP A 1091 23.65 -43.52 9.42
CA ASP A 1091 24.64 -44.39 8.82
C ASP A 1091 25.89 -43.59 8.42
N PRO A 1092 27.10 -44.19 8.43
CA PRO A 1092 28.29 -43.54 7.91
C PRO A 1092 28.12 -43.22 6.42
N PRO A 1093 28.79 -42.18 5.91
CA PRO A 1093 28.67 -41.83 4.50
C PRO A 1093 29.14 -42.99 3.61
N ALA A 1094 28.37 -43.28 2.56
CA ALA A 1094 28.72 -44.33 1.61
C ALA A 1094 30.03 -44.01 0.87
N ALA A 1095 30.73 -45.03 0.37
CA ALA A 1095 31.93 -44.83 -0.43
C ALA A 1095 31.62 -44.17 -1.79
N THR A 1096 30.51 -44.56 -2.40
CA THR A 1096 29.98 -44.03 -3.68
C THR A 1096 28.45 -43.89 -3.61
N PHE A 1097 27.91 -43.02 -4.45
CA PHE A 1097 26.48 -42.90 -4.74
C PHE A 1097 26.32 -43.18 -6.23
N ASP A 1098 25.50 -44.18 -6.57
CA ASP A 1098 25.25 -44.54 -7.97
C ASP A 1098 24.05 -43.73 -8.46
N LEU A 1099 24.23 -42.95 -9.53
CA LEU A 1099 23.15 -42.22 -10.21
C LEU A 1099 22.71 -42.98 -11.48
N PRO A 1100 21.56 -43.70 -11.45
CA PRO A 1100 21.04 -44.37 -12.65
C PRO A 1100 20.79 -43.36 -13.77
N CYS A 1101 21.33 -43.67 -14.96
CA CYS A 1101 21.14 -42.87 -16.17
C CYS A 1101 20.32 -43.67 -17.20
N VAL A 1102 19.20 -43.10 -17.64
CA VAL A 1102 18.35 -43.69 -18.70
C VAL A 1102 18.40 -42.80 -19.92
N ASP A 1103 18.97 -43.33 -21.00
CA ASP A 1103 19.02 -42.63 -22.29
C ASP A 1103 17.80 -42.97 -23.14
N LEU A 1104 16.95 -41.97 -23.39
CA LEU A 1104 15.74 -42.08 -24.21
C LEU A 1104 15.93 -41.49 -25.62
N ARG A 1105 17.14 -41.06 -26.00
CA ARG A 1105 17.40 -40.46 -27.31
C ARG A 1105 17.13 -41.41 -28.48
N GLU A 1106 17.22 -42.72 -28.24
CA GLU A 1106 16.92 -43.77 -29.22
C GLU A 1106 15.41 -43.90 -29.53
N LEU A 1107 14.53 -43.34 -28.69
CA LEU A 1107 13.08 -43.33 -28.94
C LEU A 1107 12.69 -42.21 -29.94
N PRO A 1108 11.58 -42.36 -30.67
CA PRO A 1108 10.99 -41.26 -31.45
C PRO A 1108 10.69 -40.03 -30.58
N SER A 1109 10.95 -38.82 -31.06
CA SER A 1109 10.82 -37.57 -30.28
C SER A 1109 9.45 -37.39 -29.63
N ASN A 1110 8.38 -37.83 -30.29
CA ASN A 1110 7.01 -37.78 -29.78
C ASN A 1110 6.68 -38.81 -28.68
N GLN A 1111 7.59 -39.74 -28.39
CA GLN A 1111 7.44 -40.78 -27.34
C GLN A 1111 8.39 -40.58 -26.16
N ARG A 1112 9.42 -39.73 -26.29
CA ARG A 1112 10.43 -39.51 -25.25
C ARG A 1112 9.83 -38.88 -23.99
N GLU A 1113 9.00 -37.85 -24.15
CA GLU A 1113 8.33 -37.17 -23.04
C GLU A 1113 7.35 -38.08 -22.30
N GLU A 1114 6.56 -38.86 -23.06
CA GLU A 1114 5.62 -39.83 -22.48
C GLU A 1114 6.35 -40.88 -21.64
N GLN A 1115 7.47 -41.40 -22.15
CA GLN A 1115 8.28 -42.39 -21.44
C GLN A 1115 8.96 -41.78 -20.19
N ALA A 1116 9.45 -40.54 -20.26
CA ALA A 1116 10.01 -39.86 -19.10
C ALA A 1116 8.97 -39.60 -18.01
N LEU A 1117 7.76 -39.17 -18.37
CA LEU A 1117 6.63 -39.03 -17.44
C LEU A 1117 6.23 -40.37 -16.81
N HIS A 1118 6.26 -41.46 -17.58
CA HIS A 1118 6.01 -42.79 -17.06
C HIS A 1118 7.05 -43.20 -16.00
N LEU A 1119 8.34 -43.00 -16.28
CA LEU A 1119 9.43 -43.26 -15.33
C LEU A 1119 9.31 -42.40 -14.07
N ALA A 1120 8.99 -41.10 -14.21
CA ALA A 1120 8.76 -40.20 -13.08
C ALA A 1120 7.62 -40.68 -12.16
N ARG A 1121 6.49 -41.12 -12.75
CA ARG A 1121 5.34 -41.65 -12.01
C ARG A 1121 5.65 -42.97 -11.31
N GLN A 1122 6.48 -43.82 -11.92
CA GLN A 1122 6.92 -45.06 -11.29
C GLN A 1122 7.80 -44.76 -10.08
N GLU A 1123 8.77 -43.86 -10.24
CA GLU A 1123 9.70 -43.47 -9.19
C GLU A 1123 8.98 -42.82 -7.98
N ALA A 1124 8.06 -41.89 -8.25
CA ALA A 1124 7.26 -41.21 -7.23
C ALA A 1124 6.39 -42.17 -6.39
N LYS A 1125 5.92 -43.27 -7.00
CA LYS A 1125 5.03 -44.25 -6.34
C LYS A 1125 5.77 -45.38 -5.62
N ALA A 1126 7.08 -45.54 -5.85
CA ALA A 1126 7.85 -46.60 -5.20
C ALA A 1126 7.96 -46.31 -3.69
N PRO A 1127 7.54 -47.22 -2.79
CA PRO A 1127 7.56 -46.96 -1.36
C PRO A 1127 9.00 -46.87 -0.81
N PHE A 1128 9.20 -46.09 0.24
CA PHE A 1128 10.42 -46.14 1.06
C PHE A 1128 10.24 -47.09 2.24
N ASP A 1129 11.30 -47.86 2.57
CA ASP A 1129 11.40 -48.62 3.82
C ASP A 1129 12.27 -47.84 4.82
N LEU A 1130 11.62 -47.27 5.83
CA LEU A 1130 12.27 -46.42 6.83
C LEU A 1130 13.35 -47.15 7.64
N ALA A 1131 13.28 -48.49 7.77
CA ALA A 1131 14.19 -49.25 8.61
C ALA A 1131 15.52 -49.56 7.92
N THR A 1132 15.50 -49.70 6.59
CA THR A 1132 16.65 -50.17 5.79
C THR A 1132 17.23 -49.10 4.85
N GLY A 1133 16.41 -48.15 4.39
CA GLY A 1133 16.82 -47.08 3.47
C GLY A 1133 17.27 -47.52 2.08
N PRO A 1134 17.79 -46.60 1.26
CA PRO A 1134 18.00 -45.15 1.49
C PRO A 1134 16.69 -44.34 1.51
N MET A 1135 16.69 -43.17 2.16
CA MET A 1135 15.51 -42.27 2.26
C MET A 1135 15.40 -41.26 1.11
N MET A 1136 16.32 -41.35 0.15
CA MET A 1136 16.40 -40.54 -1.06
C MET A 1136 16.73 -41.46 -2.24
N ARG A 1137 16.10 -41.23 -3.39
CA ARG A 1137 16.42 -41.88 -4.66
C ARG A 1137 16.55 -40.83 -5.75
N ALA A 1138 17.47 -41.07 -6.69
CA ALA A 1138 17.71 -40.20 -7.83
C ALA A 1138 17.74 -41.01 -9.13
N THR A 1139 17.31 -40.43 -10.24
CA THR A 1139 17.44 -41.01 -11.57
C THR A 1139 17.59 -39.89 -12.60
N PHE A 1140 18.61 -39.98 -13.44
CA PHE A 1140 18.87 -39.04 -14.53
C PHE A 1140 18.33 -39.60 -15.85
N ILE A 1141 17.61 -38.76 -16.61
CA ILE A 1141 16.99 -39.13 -17.88
C ILE A 1141 17.50 -38.21 -18.98
N GLN A 1142 18.09 -38.77 -20.03
CA GLN A 1142 18.50 -38.02 -21.22
C GLN A 1142 17.43 -38.11 -22.31
N LEU A 1143 16.86 -36.98 -22.73
CA LEU A 1143 15.82 -36.88 -23.77
C LEU A 1143 16.38 -36.39 -25.13
N GLY A 1144 17.41 -35.57 -25.09
CA GLY A 1144 18.13 -34.99 -26.24
C GLY A 1144 19.51 -34.52 -25.82
N ASP A 1145 20.33 -33.97 -26.72
CA ASP A 1145 21.71 -33.58 -26.37
C ASP A 1145 21.77 -32.41 -25.36
N THR A 1146 20.77 -31.54 -25.36
CA THR A 1146 20.62 -30.42 -24.41
C THR A 1146 19.37 -30.52 -23.55
N ASP A 1147 18.64 -31.64 -23.64
CA ASP A 1147 17.37 -31.84 -22.95
C ASP A 1147 17.48 -33.05 -22.02
N SER A 1148 17.60 -32.80 -20.71
CA SER A 1148 17.73 -33.85 -19.70
C SER A 1148 16.97 -33.52 -18.42
N ARG A 1149 16.63 -34.55 -17.64
CA ARG A 1149 15.87 -34.43 -16.39
C ARG A 1149 16.59 -35.18 -15.27
N LEU A 1150 16.59 -34.63 -14.06
CA LEU A 1150 16.93 -35.36 -12.84
C LEU A 1150 15.66 -35.53 -12.01
N PHE A 1151 15.23 -36.77 -11.80
CA PHE A 1151 14.17 -37.12 -10.87
C PHE A 1151 14.79 -37.41 -9.51
N LEU A 1152 14.33 -36.72 -8.49
CA LEU A 1152 14.71 -36.90 -7.09
C LEU A 1152 13.45 -37.23 -6.30
N THR A 1153 13.45 -38.26 -5.48
CA THR A 1153 12.33 -38.53 -4.57
C THR A 1153 12.88 -38.74 -3.17
N PHE A 1154 12.26 -38.06 -2.19
CA PHE A 1154 12.59 -38.18 -0.78
C PHE A 1154 11.42 -38.78 -0.01
N HIS A 1155 11.66 -39.31 1.18
CA HIS A 1155 10.59 -39.50 2.16
C HIS A 1155 10.46 -38.25 3.05
N HIS A 1156 9.23 -37.78 3.29
CA HIS A 1156 8.96 -36.53 4.02
C HIS A 1156 9.57 -36.51 5.45
N ILE A 1157 9.87 -37.69 6.01
CA ILE A 1157 10.48 -37.84 7.35
C ILE A 1157 11.92 -37.30 7.45
N ILE A 1158 12.63 -37.17 6.33
CA ILE A 1158 14.02 -36.64 6.30
C ILE A 1158 14.13 -35.29 5.60
N MET A 1159 13.09 -34.86 4.88
CA MET A 1159 13.13 -33.74 3.96
C MET A 1159 11.72 -33.14 3.82
N ASP A 1160 11.60 -31.82 3.91
CA ASP A 1160 10.36 -31.09 3.61
C ASP A 1160 10.56 -30.13 2.44
N GLY A 1161 9.49 -29.49 1.97
CA GLY A 1161 9.55 -28.56 0.84
C GLY A 1161 10.54 -27.41 1.08
N ILE A 1162 10.58 -26.86 2.30
CA ILE A 1162 11.49 -25.75 2.65
C ILE A 1162 12.95 -26.19 2.54
N SER A 1163 13.29 -27.37 3.05
CA SER A 1163 14.64 -27.94 3.00
C SER A 1163 15.10 -28.23 1.57
N ILE A 1164 14.18 -28.64 0.68
CA ILE A 1164 14.48 -28.86 -0.74
C ILE A 1164 14.90 -27.55 -1.41
N TYR A 1165 14.12 -26.47 -1.25
CA TYR A 1165 14.36 -25.21 -1.96
C TYR A 1165 15.46 -24.35 -1.33
N ASN A 1166 15.56 -24.31 0.00
CA ASN A 1166 16.46 -23.37 0.68
C ASN A 1166 17.86 -23.95 0.96
N ALA A 1167 18.00 -25.27 1.02
CA ALA A 1167 19.29 -25.90 1.32
C ALA A 1167 19.73 -26.89 0.22
N PHE A 1168 18.90 -27.89 -0.10
CA PHE A 1168 19.32 -28.99 -0.98
C PHE A 1168 19.65 -28.51 -2.41
N LEU A 1169 18.76 -27.76 -3.08
CA LEU A 1169 18.96 -27.32 -4.46
C LEU A 1169 20.09 -26.29 -4.62
N PRO A 1170 20.21 -25.24 -3.77
CA PRO A 1170 21.34 -24.30 -3.84
C PRO A 1170 22.69 -24.99 -3.60
N GLU A 1171 22.79 -25.85 -2.59
CA GLU A 1171 24.03 -26.58 -2.31
C GLU A 1171 24.37 -27.58 -3.44
N LEU A 1172 23.37 -28.24 -4.05
CA LEU A 1172 23.58 -29.09 -5.22
C LEU A 1172 24.19 -28.32 -6.39
N ALA A 1173 23.70 -27.10 -6.66
CA ALA A 1173 24.22 -26.26 -7.73
C ALA A 1173 25.68 -25.85 -7.48
N ILE A 1174 26.01 -25.42 -6.25
CA ILE A 1174 27.38 -25.05 -5.86
C ILE A 1174 28.33 -26.24 -5.98
N LEU A 1175 27.93 -27.41 -5.46
CA LEU A 1175 28.75 -28.63 -5.52
C LEU A 1175 28.89 -29.17 -6.94
N TYR A 1176 27.86 -29.01 -7.79
CA TYR A 1176 27.93 -29.40 -9.19
C TYR A 1176 29.00 -28.61 -9.95
N GLU A 1177 29.03 -27.28 -9.82
CA GLU A 1177 30.06 -26.45 -10.46
C GLU A 1177 31.46 -26.78 -9.92
N ALA A 1178 31.61 -26.95 -8.60
CA ALA A 1178 32.88 -27.35 -7.99
C ALA A 1178 33.38 -28.71 -8.50
N CYS A 1179 32.47 -29.69 -8.67
CA CYS A 1179 32.81 -31.02 -9.19
C CYS A 1179 33.14 -31.00 -10.70
N LYS A 1180 32.54 -30.09 -11.46
CA LYS A 1180 32.72 -29.92 -12.91
C LYS A 1180 34.07 -29.31 -13.28
N GLU A 1181 34.57 -28.37 -12.47
CA GLU A 1181 35.87 -27.70 -12.70
C GLU A 1181 37.10 -28.62 -12.44
N ASN A 1182 36.89 -29.83 -11.89
CA ASN A 1182 37.93 -30.82 -11.60
C ASN A 1182 39.09 -30.27 -10.71
N SER A 1183 38.80 -29.24 -9.90
CA SER A 1183 39.73 -28.70 -8.93
C SER A 1183 40.12 -29.77 -7.92
N THR A 1184 41.41 -29.97 -7.69
CA THR A 1184 42.01 -31.02 -6.84
C THR A 1184 41.81 -30.82 -5.33
N SER A 1185 40.78 -30.07 -4.94
CA SER A 1185 40.39 -29.73 -3.57
C SER A 1185 39.02 -30.32 -3.24
N ASP A 1186 38.81 -30.71 -1.98
CA ASP A 1186 37.52 -31.23 -1.47
C ASP A 1186 36.36 -30.27 -1.84
N PRO A 1187 35.36 -30.70 -2.63
CA PRO A 1187 34.25 -29.84 -3.08
C PRO A 1187 33.43 -29.24 -1.94
N LEU A 1188 33.42 -29.88 -0.76
CA LEU A 1188 32.71 -29.37 0.42
C LEU A 1188 33.30 -28.05 0.94
N LEU A 1189 34.54 -27.69 0.59
CA LEU A 1189 35.13 -26.39 0.93
C LEU A 1189 34.43 -25.21 0.25
N ALA A 1190 33.62 -25.46 -0.79
CA ALA A 1190 32.78 -24.44 -1.41
C ALA A 1190 31.55 -24.07 -0.55
N LEU A 1191 31.28 -24.81 0.53
CA LEU A 1191 30.14 -24.60 1.42
C LEU A 1191 30.61 -24.33 2.86
N PRO A 1192 29.89 -23.48 3.63
CA PRO A 1192 30.20 -23.25 5.03
C PRO A 1192 29.96 -24.53 5.87
N GLU A 1193 30.66 -24.70 6.99
CA GLU A 1193 30.44 -25.81 7.90
C GLU A 1193 29.04 -25.74 8.54
N LEU A 1194 28.36 -26.89 8.69
CA LEU A 1194 27.06 -26.95 9.36
C LEU A 1194 27.27 -26.98 10.88
N PRO A 1195 26.87 -25.93 11.62
CA PRO A 1195 27.09 -25.87 13.07
C PRO A 1195 26.20 -26.86 13.83
N LEU A 1196 25.10 -27.29 13.22
CA LEU A 1196 24.09 -28.18 13.78
C LEU A 1196 23.58 -29.11 12.69
N GLN A 1197 23.10 -30.28 13.10
CA GLN A 1197 22.40 -31.25 12.28
C GLN A 1197 21.01 -31.52 12.87
N TYR A 1198 20.13 -32.14 12.07
CA TYR A 1198 18.76 -32.40 12.49
C TYR A 1198 18.65 -33.23 13.79
N ALA A 1199 19.59 -34.13 14.02
CA ALA A 1199 19.60 -34.95 15.23
C ALA A 1199 19.86 -34.14 16.51
N ASP A 1200 20.61 -33.03 16.41
CA ASP A 1200 20.82 -32.10 17.52
C ASP A 1200 19.49 -31.45 17.93
N PHE A 1201 18.70 -31.03 16.94
CA PHE A 1201 17.35 -30.49 17.14
C PHE A 1201 16.41 -31.52 17.77
N ALA A 1202 16.41 -32.76 17.28
CA ALA A 1202 15.56 -33.82 17.83
C ALA A 1202 15.87 -34.12 19.30
N VAL A 1203 17.15 -34.14 19.68
CA VAL A 1203 17.57 -34.33 21.08
C VAL A 1203 17.17 -33.14 21.94
N TRP A 1204 17.37 -31.92 21.46
CA TRP A 1204 16.97 -30.71 22.17
C TRP A 1204 15.45 -30.64 22.39
N GLN A 1205 14.65 -30.92 21.36
CA GLN A 1205 13.19 -30.91 21.42
C GLN A 1205 12.65 -31.93 22.44
N VAL A 1206 13.24 -33.13 22.48
CA VAL A 1206 12.89 -34.14 23.50
C VAL A 1206 13.37 -33.70 24.89
N GLY A 1207 14.52 -33.03 25.00
CA GLY A 1207 15.05 -32.48 26.25
C GLY A 1207 14.14 -31.43 26.90
N LEU A 1208 13.45 -30.61 26.11
CA LEU A 1208 12.43 -29.67 26.61
C LEU A 1208 11.31 -30.39 27.38
N THR A 1209 10.95 -31.60 26.94
CA THR A 1209 9.91 -32.41 27.58
C THR A 1209 10.34 -32.87 28.96
N ALA A 1210 11.61 -33.30 29.15
CA ALA A 1210 12.12 -33.68 30.46
C ALA A 1210 12.10 -32.50 31.45
N MET A 1211 12.49 -31.31 30.98
CA MET A 1211 12.48 -30.08 31.77
C MET A 1211 11.06 -29.65 32.17
N LEU A 1212 10.09 -29.78 31.26
CA LEU A 1212 8.67 -29.56 31.52
C LEU A 1212 8.07 -30.63 32.45
N THR A 1213 8.48 -31.89 32.31
CA THR A 1213 8.00 -32.99 33.16
C THR A 1213 8.51 -32.83 34.59
N ASP A 1214 9.76 -32.40 34.77
CA ASP A 1214 10.34 -32.05 36.07
C ASP A 1214 9.71 -30.79 36.67
N PHE A 1215 9.41 -29.78 35.85
CA PHE A 1215 8.67 -28.58 36.27
C PHE A 1215 7.24 -28.93 36.74
N ILE A 1216 6.51 -29.74 35.97
CA ILE A 1216 5.14 -30.17 36.31
C ILE A 1216 5.15 -31.14 37.50
N ALA A 1217 6.16 -32.02 37.63
CA ALA A 1217 6.34 -32.87 38.81
C ALA A 1217 6.66 -32.04 40.08
N GLY A 1218 7.38 -30.93 39.93
CA GLY A 1218 7.64 -29.95 40.99
C GLY A 1218 6.38 -29.19 41.46
N LEU A 1219 5.32 -29.14 40.66
CA LEU A 1219 4.03 -28.51 41.00
C LEU A 1219 3.10 -29.40 41.84
N GLY A 1220 3.49 -30.67 42.13
CA GLY A 1220 2.74 -31.56 43.02
C GLY A 1220 1.40 -32.07 42.47
N LEU A 1221 1.18 -31.95 41.16
CA LEU A 1221 -0.06 -32.36 40.48
C LEU A 1221 -0.24 -33.89 40.46
N SER A 1222 -1.49 -34.35 40.45
CA SER A 1222 -1.79 -35.78 40.33
C SER A 1222 -1.42 -36.30 38.93
N LYS A 1223 -1.15 -37.60 38.79
CA LYS A 1223 -0.81 -38.23 37.49
C LYS A 1223 -1.84 -37.95 36.39
N PHE A 1224 -3.10 -37.73 36.75
CA PHE A 1224 -4.18 -37.45 35.79
C PHE A 1224 -4.15 -35.99 35.32
N GLU A 1225 -3.87 -35.04 36.21
CA GLU A 1225 -3.70 -33.63 35.87
C GLU A 1225 -2.41 -33.37 35.08
N MET A 1226 -1.34 -34.12 35.38
CA MET A 1226 -0.14 -34.16 34.55
C MET A 1226 -0.46 -34.59 33.11
N LEU A 1227 -1.30 -35.63 32.95
CA LEU A 1227 -1.68 -36.13 31.64
C LEU A 1227 -2.52 -35.11 30.86
N ILE A 1228 -3.46 -34.42 31.53
CA ILE A 1228 -4.28 -33.37 30.91
C ILE A 1228 -3.42 -32.17 30.53
N ALA A 1229 -2.50 -31.73 31.39
CA ALA A 1229 -1.61 -30.61 31.09
C ALA A 1229 -0.68 -30.92 29.90
N LEU A 1230 -0.14 -32.15 29.83
CA LEU A 1230 0.64 -32.60 28.68
C LEU A 1230 -0.21 -32.69 27.40
N VAL A 1231 -1.43 -33.21 27.46
CA VAL A 1231 -2.33 -33.31 26.29
C VAL A 1231 -2.77 -31.95 25.79
N VAL A 1232 -3.11 -31.02 26.68
CA VAL A 1232 -3.48 -29.64 26.32
C VAL A 1232 -2.28 -28.92 25.71
N PHE A 1233 -1.07 -29.12 26.22
CA PHE A 1233 0.14 -28.51 25.67
C PHE A 1233 0.49 -29.07 24.27
N TYR A 1234 0.36 -30.38 24.07
CA TYR A 1234 0.54 -31.01 22.75
C TYR A 1234 -0.52 -30.60 21.72
N LEU A 1235 -1.72 -30.22 22.15
CA LEU A 1235 -2.79 -29.72 21.28
C LEU A 1235 -2.66 -28.22 20.94
N VAL A 1236 -1.87 -27.45 21.69
CA VAL A 1236 -1.70 -26.00 21.49
C VAL A 1236 -0.48 -25.66 20.64
N LEU A 1237 0.50 -26.58 20.52
CA LEU A 1237 1.70 -26.41 19.69
C LEU A 1237 1.68 -27.18 18.36
N GLY A 1238 0.60 -27.92 18.08
CA GLY A 1238 0.43 -28.72 16.86
C GLY A 1238 -0.31 -27.99 15.76
#